data_AF-A0A1F3ANA5-F1
#
_entry.id   AF-A0A1F3ANA5-F1
#
_cell.length_a   1.000
_cell.length_b   1.000
_cell.length_c   1.000
_cell.angle_alpha   90.00
_cell.angle_beta   90.00
_cell.angle_gamma   90.00
#
_symmetry.space_group_name_H-M   'P 1'
#
loop_
_entity.id
_entity.type
_entity.pdbx_description
1 polymer ?
#
loop_
_entity_poly.entity_id
_entity_poly.type
_entity_poly.pdbx_seq_one_letter_code
_entity_poly.pdbx_strand_id
1 'polypeptide(L)'
;MEHIHVRGAREHNLKNIDVMIPRDKLVVITGLSGSGKSSLAFDTIYAEGQRRYVESLSAYARQFLELMQKPDVESIDGLYPAISIEQKTTSRNPRSTVGTVTEIYDYMRLLWARVGTPYSPATGLPIEAQTVSQMVDRILGMSEGTRLYVLAPMVRGRKGEYRKELAELQKKGFQRVKVDGTLYEIDATPPLDKKLKHDIEVVVDRLVIRPDVATRLAESVETALGLADGLLIVENADDGVRQTYSAKFACPVSGFTIDEIEPRLFSFNNPFGACPSCDGLGVKMYMDPQLVVPDPRKSLRKGAIAPWANSASPYYAQTLEALCAHYKVSQDTPFGELPEAARKGILFGTKDDVRIAYENGTHTHSVERPFEGVVTNLDRRYKETDSAWVREELSKFQTTAPCDVCGGQRLKPEALAVKLGGRTITDAAALSISAAHAWFAGLETILSAKQNEIARRILREINDRLGFLVNVGLEYLTLARGSGTLSGGESQRIRLASQIGSGLTGVLYVLDEPSIGLHQRDNDRLLATLKRLRDIGNSVIVVEHDEDAILHADHLIDMGPGAGIHGGAIVAQGTPQEVMDHPDSLTGQYLTGVRSIPQPATRRSGSGKILGIRGARCNNLKNVDADIPLGTFTCVTGVSGGGKSSLIIETLYKGLAKQLHGAREHAGDHDCMVGVEHIDK
;
A
#
# COMPACT_ATOMS: atom_id res chain seq x y z
N MET A 1 7.07 -34.15 27.11
CA MET A 1 5.62 -34.05 27.41
C MET A 1 4.87 -34.01 26.10
N GLU A 2 3.91 -34.91 25.91
CA GLU A 2 3.12 -35.04 24.66
C GLU A 2 1.88 -34.13 24.61
N HIS A 3 1.51 -33.52 25.74
CA HIS A 3 0.33 -32.68 25.89
C HIS A 3 0.67 -31.34 26.56
N ILE A 4 -0.12 -30.30 26.26
CA ILE A 4 -0.23 -29.07 27.04
C ILE A 4 -1.31 -29.31 28.10
N HIS A 5 -0.96 -29.10 29.36
CA HIS A 5 -1.90 -29.28 30.48
C HIS A 5 -2.25 -27.91 31.04
N VAL A 6 -3.51 -27.51 30.98
CA VAL A 6 -4.03 -26.30 31.61
C VAL A 6 -4.83 -26.74 32.83
N ARG A 7 -4.50 -26.21 34.01
CA ARG A 7 -5.20 -26.54 35.27
C ARG A 7 -5.79 -25.31 35.92
N GLY A 8 -7.04 -25.42 36.35
CA GLY A 8 -7.78 -24.41 37.09
C GLY A 8 -7.87 -23.07 36.34
N ALA A 9 -8.20 -23.09 35.05
CA ALA A 9 -8.40 -21.84 34.29
C ALA A 9 -9.72 -21.17 34.70
N ARG A 10 -9.65 -19.89 35.07
CA ARG A 10 -10.75 -19.08 35.61
C ARG A 10 -10.93 -17.73 34.92
N GLU A 11 -10.19 -17.49 33.83
CA GLU A 11 -10.30 -16.25 33.08
C GLU A 11 -11.74 -15.98 32.62
N HIS A 12 -12.23 -14.76 32.85
CA HIS A 12 -13.61 -14.35 32.54
C HIS A 12 -14.72 -15.25 33.12
N ASN A 13 -15.35 -16.08 32.29
CA ASN A 13 -16.46 -16.96 32.69
C ASN A 13 -16.05 -18.42 32.84
N LEU A 14 -14.76 -18.76 32.73
CA LEU A 14 -14.25 -20.12 32.90
C LEU A 14 -14.44 -20.61 34.33
N LYS A 15 -14.95 -21.84 34.49
CA LYS A 15 -15.36 -22.41 35.78
C LYS A 15 -14.30 -23.31 36.40
N ASN A 16 -13.09 -22.76 36.59
CA ASN A 16 -11.94 -23.50 37.13
C ASN A 16 -11.67 -24.79 36.35
N ILE A 17 -11.57 -24.67 35.01
CA ILE A 17 -11.51 -25.82 34.12
C ILE A 17 -10.10 -26.39 34.00
N ASP A 18 -10.04 -27.71 33.86
CA ASP A 18 -8.84 -28.46 33.52
C ASP A 18 -8.97 -29.00 32.09
N VAL A 19 -7.94 -28.82 31.27
CA VAL A 19 -7.93 -29.32 29.88
C VAL A 19 -6.57 -29.86 29.48
N MET A 20 -6.60 -30.95 28.69
CA MET A 20 -5.41 -31.56 28.11
C MET A 20 -5.47 -31.40 26.60
N ILE A 21 -4.45 -30.75 26.02
CA ILE A 21 -4.40 -30.41 24.60
C ILE A 21 -3.22 -31.17 23.98
N PRO A 22 -3.41 -32.04 22.98
CA PRO A 22 -2.31 -32.77 22.37
C PRO A 22 -1.38 -31.84 21.61
N ARG A 23 -0.06 -32.04 21.76
CA ARG A 23 0.96 -31.28 21.02
C ARG A 23 1.09 -31.80 19.59
N ASP A 24 1.54 -30.91 18.72
CA ASP A 24 1.85 -31.16 17.31
C ASP A 24 0.62 -31.66 16.51
N LYS A 25 -0.56 -31.23 16.96
CA LYS A 25 -1.88 -31.53 16.41
C LYS A 25 -2.62 -30.25 16.01
N LEU A 26 -3.59 -30.41 15.11
CA LEU A 26 -4.61 -29.41 14.80
C LEU A 26 -5.78 -29.61 15.77
N VAL A 27 -5.89 -28.73 16.74
CA VAL A 27 -6.93 -28.74 17.76
C VAL A 27 -7.97 -27.67 17.45
N VAL A 28 -9.25 -28.03 17.46
CA VAL A 28 -10.35 -27.09 17.29
C VAL A 28 -11.08 -26.90 18.62
N ILE A 29 -11.34 -25.64 18.98
CA ILE A 29 -12.19 -25.25 20.11
C ILE A 29 -13.50 -24.71 19.54
N THR A 30 -14.61 -25.34 19.91
CA THR A 30 -15.94 -25.02 19.38
C THR A 30 -16.96 -24.86 20.51
N GLY A 31 -18.23 -24.64 20.16
CA GLY A 31 -19.33 -24.40 21.10
C GLY A 31 -19.88 -22.97 21.04
N LEU A 32 -20.95 -22.66 21.77
CA LEU A 32 -21.76 -21.44 21.57
C LEU A 32 -20.99 -20.10 21.65
N SER A 33 -21.50 -19.06 20.99
CA SER A 33 -20.96 -17.70 21.16
C SER A 33 -21.06 -17.28 22.63
N GLY A 34 -19.93 -16.82 23.21
CA GLY A 34 -19.84 -16.52 24.64
C GLY A 34 -19.69 -17.73 25.58
N SER A 35 -19.43 -18.94 25.07
CA SER A 35 -19.21 -20.13 25.92
C SER A 35 -17.86 -20.16 26.64
N GLY A 36 -16.94 -19.25 26.33
CA GLY A 36 -15.58 -19.18 26.91
C GLY A 36 -14.45 -19.63 25.97
N LYS A 37 -14.73 -19.90 24.69
CA LYS A 37 -13.72 -20.33 23.69
C LYS A 37 -12.50 -19.40 23.63
N SER A 38 -12.75 -18.11 23.42
CA SER A 38 -11.69 -17.10 23.32
C SER A 38 -10.97 -16.89 24.66
N SER A 39 -11.70 -16.99 25.78
CA SER A 39 -11.12 -16.89 27.12
C SER A 39 -10.11 -18.01 27.40
N LEU A 40 -10.40 -19.23 26.95
CA LEU A 40 -9.45 -20.34 27.03
C LEU A 40 -8.31 -20.19 26.02
N ALA A 41 -8.61 -19.97 24.74
CA ALA A 41 -7.61 -19.98 23.67
C ALA A 41 -6.66 -18.77 23.72
N PHE A 42 -7.22 -17.56 23.81
CA PHE A 42 -6.48 -16.31 23.70
C PHE A 42 -6.08 -15.75 25.07
N ASP A 43 -7.06 -15.56 25.95
CA ASP A 43 -6.84 -14.84 27.21
C ASP A 43 -6.09 -15.70 28.24
N THR A 44 -6.12 -17.02 28.10
CA THR A 44 -5.38 -17.97 28.95
C THR A 44 -4.15 -18.55 28.25
N ILE A 45 -4.34 -19.41 27.22
CA ILE A 45 -3.26 -20.21 26.63
C ILE A 45 -2.25 -19.34 25.87
N TYR A 46 -2.73 -18.53 24.91
CA TYR A 46 -1.87 -17.65 24.14
C TYR A 46 -1.20 -16.60 25.02
N ALA A 47 -1.96 -15.93 25.89
CA ALA A 47 -1.43 -14.90 26.79
C ALA A 47 -0.27 -15.43 27.64
N GLU A 48 -0.43 -16.62 28.23
CA GLU A 48 0.62 -17.25 29.02
C GLU A 48 1.82 -17.70 28.17
N GLY A 49 1.58 -18.24 26.97
CA GLY A 49 2.64 -18.67 26.06
C GLY A 49 3.49 -17.52 25.53
N GLN A 50 2.85 -16.39 25.21
CA GLN A 50 3.54 -15.17 24.82
C GLN A 50 4.31 -14.58 26.01
N ARG A 51 3.68 -14.46 27.18
CA ARG A 51 4.30 -13.88 28.39
C ARG A 51 5.58 -14.62 28.76
N ARG A 52 5.52 -15.96 28.88
CA ARG A 52 6.69 -16.79 29.25
C ARG A 52 7.84 -16.63 28.27
N TYR A 53 7.55 -16.51 26.97
CA TYR A 53 8.57 -16.30 25.96
C TYR A 53 9.21 -14.91 26.09
N VAL A 54 8.41 -13.85 26.23
CA VAL A 54 8.92 -12.47 26.32
C VAL A 54 9.69 -12.23 27.63
N GLU A 55 9.29 -12.86 28.74
CA GLU A 55 10.03 -12.85 30.02
C GLU A 55 11.43 -13.47 29.95
N SER A 56 11.69 -14.27 28.92
CA SER A 56 13.00 -14.88 28.67
C SER A 56 13.93 -13.99 27.84
N LEU A 57 13.41 -12.95 27.17
CA LEU A 57 14.20 -12.12 26.24
C LEU A 57 15.20 -11.20 26.95
N SER A 58 14.83 -10.60 28.09
CA SER A 58 15.74 -9.77 28.89
C SER A 58 15.24 -9.58 30.31
N ALA A 59 16.16 -9.27 31.24
CA ALA A 59 15.81 -8.90 32.61
C ALA A 59 14.91 -7.65 32.67
N TYR A 60 15.11 -6.70 31.74
CA TYR A 60 14.28 -5.50 31.62
C TYR A 60 12.84 -5.84 31.17
N ALA A 61 12.69 -6.70 30.16
CA ALA A 61 11.36 -7.13 29.70
C ALA A 61 10.58 -7.85 30.81
N ARG A 62 11.27 -8.65 31.64
CA ARG A 62 10.67 -9.31 32.80
C ARG A 62 10.09 -8.31 33.81
N GLN A 63 10.82 -7.25 34.16
CA GLN A 63 10.32 -6.21 35.07
C GLN A 63 9.07 -5.51 34.52
N PHE A 64 9.00 -5.28 33.20
CA PHE A 64 7.83 -4.64 32.58
C PHE A 64 6.61 -5.58 32.55
N LEU A 65 6.83 -6.87 32.31
CA LEU A 65 5.76 -7.87 32.26
C LEU A 65 5.21 -8.26 33.64
N GLU A 66 6.01 -8.14 34.70
CA GLU A 66 5.54 -8.32 36.08
C GLU A 66 4.47 -7.29 36.48
N LEU A 67 4.42 -6.13 35.79
CA LEU A 67 3.37 -5.12 35.98
C LEU A 67 2.07 -5.44 35.21
N MET A 68 2.10 -6.39 34.27
CA MET A 68 0.91 -6.82 33.54
C MET A 68 0.12 -7.86 34.35
N GLN A 69 -1.20 -7.81 34.24
CA GLN A 69 -2.07 -8.80 34.87
C GLN A 69 -1.82 -10.18 34.24
N LYS A 70 -1.45 -11.16 35.07
CA LYS A 70 -1.31 -12.55 34.63
C LYS A 70 -2.69 -13.17 34.41
N PRO A 71 -2.85 -14.07 33.43
CA PRO A 71 -4.08 -14.85 33.29
C PRO A 71 -4.42 -15.60 34.58
N ASP A 72 -5.70 -15.68 34.93
CA ASP A 72 -6.17 -16.42 36.10
C ASP A 72 -6.21 -17.92 35.81
N VAL A 73 -5.09 -18.58 36.09
CA VAL A 73 -4.88 -20.02 35.92
C VAL A 73 -3.95 -20.53 37.02
N GLU A 74 -4.16 -21.77 37.50
CA GLU A 74 -3.29 -22.35 38.53
C GLU A 74 -1.93 -22.75 37.97
N SER A 75 -1.94 -23.47 36.85
CA SER A 75 -0.72 -23.89 36.16
C SER A 75 -0.99 -24.23 34.71
N ILE A 76 -0.02 -23.93 33.85
CA ILE A 76 0.03 -24.45 32.48
C ILE A 76 1.39 -25.11 32.25
N ASP A 77 1.40 -26.38 31.86
CA ASP A 77 2.59 -27.17 31.58
C ASP A 77 2.67 -27.56 30.10
N GLY A 78 3.89 -27.73 29.57
CA GLY A 78 4.11 -28.17 28.18
C GLY A 78 3.87 -27.12 27.10
N LEU A 79 3.73 -25.84 27.48
CA LEU A 79 3.40 -24.74 26.58
C LEU A 79 4.57 -24.33 25.68
N TYR A 80 4.32 -24.20 24.37
CA TYR A 80 5.25 -23.61 23.41
C TYR A 80 5.19 -22.07 23.45
N PRO A 81 6.20 -21.35 22.91
CA PRO A 81 6.04 -19.96 22.53
C PRO A 81 4.81 -19.81 21.63
N ALA A 82 3.91 -18.88 21.97
CA ALA A 82 2.62 -18.76 21.31
C ALA A 82 2.53 -17.53 20.39
N ILE A 83 1.86 -17.69 19.25
CA ILE A 83 1.58 -16.63 18.27
C ILE A 83 0.08 -16.61 17.98
N SER A 84 -0.57 -15.46 18.18
CA SER A 84 -1.98 -15.28 17.83
C SER A 84 -2.16 -14.78 16.39
N ILE A 85 -3.20 -15.29 15.73
CA ILE A 85 -3.68 -14.84 14.42
C ILE A 85 -5.16 -14.46 14.57
N GLU A 86 -5.40 -13.30 15.17
CA GLU A 86 -6.73 -12.71 15.39
C GLU A 86 -7.22 -11.88 14.20
N GLN A 87 -8.52 -11.57 14.19
CA GLN A 87 -9.16 -10.70 13.19
C GLN A 87 -8.92 -9.19 13.41
N LYS A 88 -8.09 -8.81 14.38
CA LYS A 88 -7.74 -7.41 14.60
C LYS A 88 -7.09 -6.86 13.34
N THR A 89 -7.69 -5.83 12.77
CA THR A 89 -7.21 -5.19 11.53
C THR A 89 -5.75 -4.82 11.68
N THR A 90 -4.94 -5.16 10.67
CA THR A 90 -3.55 -4.69 10.58
C THR A 90 -3.49 -3.17 10.66
N SER A 91 -2.37 -2.64 11.15
CA SER A 91 -2.10 -1.21 11.33
C SER A 91 -2.72 -0.35 10.22
N ARG A 92 -3.55 0.64 10.58
CA ARG A 92 -4.18 1.61 9.64
C ARG A 92 -3.19 2.65 9.10
N ASN A 93 -1.89 2.37 9.15
CA ASN A 93 -0.87 3.29 8.66
C ASN A 93 -1.03 3.46 7.13
N PRO A 94 -1.24 4.68 6.61
CA PRO A 94 -1.45 4.92 5.18
C PRO A 94 -0.25 4.52 4.30
N ARG A 95 0.94 4.41 4.90
CA ARG A 95 2.15 3.94 4.20
C ARG A 95 2.23 2.42 4.09
N SER A 96 1.53 1.66 4.93
CA SER A 96 1.61 0.21 4.93
C SER A 96 0.73 -0.41 3.82
N THR A 97 1.33 -1.28 3.00
CA THR A 97 0.65 -2.03 1.93
C THR A 97 0.73 -3.54 2.18
N VAL A 98 -0.01 -4.33 1.39
CA VAL A 98 0.11 -5.80 1.39
C VAL A 98 1.56 -6.23 1.19
N GLY A 99 2.27 -5.60 0.26
CA GLY A 99 3.68 -5.89 -0.03
C GLY A 99 4.63 -5.60 1.14
N THR A 100 4.37 -4.56 1.94
CA THR A 100 5.20 -4.27 3.12
C THR A 100 4.87 -5.18 4.30
N VAL A 101 3.59 -5.50 4.53
CA VAL A 101 3.17 -6.41 5.63
C VAL A 101 3.68 -7.83 5.39
N THR A 102 3.77 -8.24 4.13
CA THR A 102 4.27 -9.58 3.73
C THR A 102 5.78 -9.60 3.50
N GLU A 103 6.48 -8.48 3.65
CA GLU A 103 7.90 -8.28 3.33
C GLU A 103 8.30 -8.61 1.88
N ILE A 104 7.35 -8.97 1.02
CA ILE A 104 7.59 -9.24 -0.40
C ILE A 104 8.17 -8.00 -1.07
N TYR A 105 7.68 -6.81 -0.69
CA TYR A 105 8.20 -5.56 -1.23
C TYR A 105 9.66 -5.33 -0.85
N ASP A 106 10.11 -5.76 0.34
CA ASP A 106 11.52 -5.64 0.74
C ASP A 106 12.44 -6.52 -0.10
N TYR A 107 12.01 -7.75 -0.41
CA TYR A 107 12.71 -8.61 -1.36
C TYR A 107 12.69 -8.04 -2.78
N MET A 108 11.58 -7.42 -3.21
CA MET A 108 11.52 -6.71 -4.49
C MET A 108 12.53 -5.56 -4.53
N ARG A 109 12.65 -4.76 -3.46
CA ARG A 109 13.66 -3.69 -3.40
C ARG A 109 15.08 -4.24 -3.55
N LEU A 110 15.36 -5.38 -2.90
CA LEU A 110 16.66 -6.05 -3.03
C LEU A 110 16.88 -6.56 -4.45
N LEU A 111 15.86 -7.16 -5.07
CA LEU A 111 15.93 -7.66 -6.44
C LEU A 111 16.20 -6.53 -7.45
N TRP A 112 15.42 -5.45 -7.39
CA TRP A 112 15.61 -4.29 -8.27
C TRP A 112 16.97 -3.63 -8.07
N ALA A 113 17.48 -3.58 -6.84
CA ALA A 113 18.80 -3.03 -6.57
C ALA A 113 19.95 -3.89 -7.14
N ARG A 114 19.79 -5.22 -7.14
CA ARG A 114 20.87 -6.13 -7.53
C ARG A 114 20.89 -6.48 -9.01
N VAL A 115 19.72 -6.58 -9.65
CA VAL A 115 19.62 -7.04 -11.05
C VAL A 115 18.82 -6.10 -11.95
N GLY A 116 18.21 -5.04 -11.39
CA GLY A 116 17.48 -4.05 -12.16
C GLY A 116 18.41 -3.24 -13.07
N THR A 117 17.92 -2.92 -14.27
CA THR A 117 18.62 -2.08 -15.23
C THR A 117 18.04 -0.67 -15.18
N PRO A 118 18.82 0.37 -14.88
CA PRO A 118 18.37 1.76 -14.96
C PRO A 118 18.22 2.20 -16.41
N TYR A 119 17.19 2.98 -16.71
CA TYR A 119 16.95 3.54 -18.04
C TYR A 119 16.88 5.06 -17.96
N SER A 120 17.44 5.74 -18.96
CA SER A 120 17.31 7.18 -19.07
C SER A 120 15.86 7.59 -19.33
N PRO A 121 15.26 8.46 -18.52
CA PRO A 121 13.92 8.98 -18.79
C PRO A 121 13.81 9.77 -20.10
N ALA A 122 14.93 10.34 -20.57
CA ALA A 122 14.96 11.18 -21.76
C ALA A 122 15.15 10.38 -23.06
N THR A 123 16.00 9.35 -23.03
CA THR A 123 16.35 8.57 -24.24
C THR A 123 15.72 7.19 -24.27
N GLY A 124 15.25 6.68 -23.14
CA GLY A 124 14.72 5.31 -23.02
C GLY A 124 15.78 4.21 -23.12
N LEU A 125 17.06 4.57 -23.22
CA LEU A 125 18.18 3.63 -23.33
C LEU A 125 18.69 3.21 -21.94
N PRO A 126 19.24 1.98 -21.80
CA PRO A 126 19.83 1.52 -20.54
C PRO A 126 21.04 2.37 -20.17
N ILE A 127 21.20 2.62 -18.87
CA ILE A 127 22.33 3.32 -18.29
C ILE A 127 23.25 2.27 -17.66
N GLU A 128 24.52 2.28 -18.01
CA GLU A 128 25.50 1.36 -17.44
C GLU A 128 26.60 2.16 -16.74
N ALA A 129 26.89 1.81 -15.49
CA ALA A 129 28.12 2.22 -14.84
C ALA A 129 29.22 1.20 -15.21
N GLN A 130 30.36 1.69 -15.66
CA GLN A 130 31.50 0.86 -16.05
C GLN A 130 32.69 1.20 -15.17
N THR A 131 33.44 0.19 -14.76
CA THR A 131 34.72 0.39 -14.06
C THR A 131 35.79 0.85 -15.06
N VAL A 132 36.83 1.52 -14.58
CA VAL A 132 37.98 1.93 -15.41
C VAL A 132 38.52 0.73 -16.21
N SER A 133 38.72 -0.42 -15.56
CA SER A 133 39.18 -1.64 -16.23
C SER A 133 38.27 -2.08 -17.36
N GLN A 134 36.94 -2.10 -17.16
CA GLN A 134 35.99 -2.45 -18.21
C GLN A 134 36.00 -1.46 -19.38
N MET A 135 36.14 -0.16 -19.10
CA MET A 135 36.28 0.86 -20.15
C MET A 135 37.55 0.61 -20.97
N VAL A 136 38.68 0.38 -20.28
CA VAL A 136 39.98 0.09 -20.89
C VAL A 136 39.90 -1.17 -21.76
N ASP A 137 39.35 -2.26 -21.24
CA ASP A 137 39.20 -3.53 -21.98
C ASP A 137 38.35 -3.34 -23.25
N ARG A 138 37.26 -2.56 -23.17
CA ARG A 138 36.38 -2.30 -24.32
C ARG A 138 37.07 -1.45 -25.38
N ILE A 139 37.85 -0.45 -24.96
CA ILE A 139 38.62 0.41 -25.86
C ILE A 139 39.76 -0.38 -26.52
N LEU A 140 40.46 -1.25 -25.77
CA LEU A 140 41.49 -2.13 -26.31
C LEU A 140 40.95 -3.19 -27.29
N GLY A 141 39.66 -3.51 -27.21
CA GLY A 141 38.98 -4.39 -28.17
C GLY A 141 38.76 -3.79 -29.57
N MET A 142 39.10 -2.51 -29.78
CA MET A 142 39.06 -1.87 -31.10
C MET A 142 40.19 -2.37 -32.02
N SER A 143 40.08 -2.11 -33.33
CA SER A 143 41.11 -2.49 -34.30
C SER A 143 42.49 -1.90 -33.97
N GLU A 144 43.53 -2.71 -34.10
CA GLU A 144 44.91 -2.25 -33.91
C GLU A 144 45.24 -1.12 -34.90
N GLY A 145 45.91 -0.08 -34.42
CA GLY A 145 46.25 1.11 -35.22
C GLY A 145 45.20 2.23 -35.22
N THR A 146 44.02 2.02 -34.61
CA THR A 146 42.99 3.06 -34.47
C THR A 146 43.51 4.22 -33.63
N ARG A 147 43.35 5.46 -34.11
CA ARG A 147 43.78 6.68 -33.42
C ARG A 147 42.62 7.26 -32.62
N LEU A 148 42.83 7.48 -31.32
CA LEU A 148 41.77 7.89 -30.39
C LEU A 148 42.13 9.19 -29.67
N TYR A 149 41.13 10.05 -29.53
CA TYR A 149 41.10 11.14 -28.56
C TYR A 149 40.37 10.67 -27.30
N VAL A 150 41.04 10.75 -26.16
CA VAL A 150 40.44 10.57 -24.83
C VAL A 150 39.98 11.95 -24.36
N LEU A 151 38.67 12.15 -24.31
CA LEU A 151 38.05 13.45 -24.06
C LEU A 151 37.29 13.44 -22.72
N ALA A 152 37.46 14.51 -21.95
CA ALA A 152 36.70 14.75 -20.72
C ALA A 152 35.64 15.85 -20.96
N PRO A 153 34.33 15.50 -21.07
CA PRO A 153 33.26 16.47 -21.34
C PRO A 153 32.90 17.29 -20.10
N MET A 154 33.70 18.32 -19.81
CA MET A 154 33.60 19.16 -18.61
C MET A 154 32.34 20.04 -18.61
N VAL A 155 31.95 20.57 -19.77
CA VAL A 155 30.76 21.43 -19.93
C VAL A 155 29.89 20.88 -21.04
N ARG A 156 28.58 20.75 -20.78
CA ARG A 156 27.60 20.20 -21.73
C ARG A 156 26.34 21.06 -21.79
N GLY A 157 26.11 21.74 -22.91
CA GLY A 157 24.88 22.48 -23.22
C GLY A 157 24.53 23.57 -22.20
N ARG A 158 25.54 24.14 -21.52
CA ARG A 158 25.36 25.16 -20.47
C ARG A 158 25.80 26.53 -20.96
N LYS A 159 25.11 27.58 -20.50
CA LYS A 159 25.43 28.97 -20.85
C LYS A 159 26.55 29.52 -19.97
N GLY A 160 27.55 30.16 -20.56
CA GLY A 160 28.66 30.74 -19.82
C GLY A 160 29.86 31.10 -20.70
N GLU A 161 30.76 31.93 -20.17
CA GLU A 161 31.99 32.36 -20.84
C GLU A 161 33.22 31.47 -20.54
N TYR A 162 33.14 30.65 -19.49
CA TYR A 162 34.10 29.61 -19.04
C TYR A 162 35.59 30.00 -18.99
N ARG A 163 35.93 31.30 -18.92
CA ARG A 163 37.33 31.78 -18.90
C ARG A 163 38.12 31.28 -17.70
N LYS A 164 37.48 31.15 -16.53
CA LYS A 164 38.16 30.69 -15.31
C LYS A 164 38.53 29.22 -15.42
N GLU A 165 37.59 28.42 -15.92
CA GLU A 165 37.71 26.98 -16.10
C GLU A 165 38.80 26.65 -17.13
N LEU A 166 38.86 27.38 -18.25
CA LEU A 166 39.94 27.24 -19.23
C LEU A 166 41.31 27.61 -18.65
N ALA A 167 41.40 28.67 -17.85
CA ALA A 167 42.65 29.06 -17.18
C ALA A 167 43.10 28.03 -16.11
N GLU A 168 42.16 27.38 -15.42
CA GLU A 168 42.47 26.28 -14.49
C GLU A 168 42.98 25.04 -15.21
N LEU A 169 42.41 24.69 -16.37
CA LEU A 169 42.89 23.58 -17.18
C LEU A 169 44.34 23.82 -17.67
N GLN A 170 44.64 25.05 -18.07
CA GLN A 170 46.00 25.43 -18.46
C GLN A 170 46.99 25.32 -17.29
N LYS A 171 46.59 25.76 -16.09
CA LYS A 171 47.40 25.59 -14.88
C LYS A 171 47.65 24.12 -14.52
N LYS A 172 46.69 23.24 -14.84
CA LYS A 172 46.82 21.79 -14.67
C LYS A 172 47.64 21.11 -15.78
N GLY A 173 48.09 21.86 -16.78
CA GLY A 173 48.99 21.38 -17.85
C GLY A 173 48.28 20.87 -19.10
N PHE A 174 46.96 21.02 -19.22
CA PHE A 174 46.25 20.67 -20.46
C PHE A 174 46.55 21.70 -21.55
N GLN A 175 46.70 21.25 -22.80
CA GLN A 175 47.05 22.12 -23.93
C GLN A 175 45.89 22.33 -24.91
N ARG A 176 44.95 21.39 -24.98
CA ARG A 176 43.92 21.34 -26.02
C ARG A 176 42.54 21.12 -25.44
N VAL A 177 41.57 21.82 -26.01
CA VAL A 177 40.15 21.71 -25.71
C VAL A 177 39.37 21.66 -27.01
N LYS A 178 38.24 20.96 -27.00
CA LYS A 178 37.28 20.98 -28.08
C LYS A 178 36.09 21.78 -27.62
N VAL A 179 35.80 22.88 -28.31
CA VAL A 179 34.70 23.79 -27.98
C VAL A 179 33.72 23.80 -29.13
N ASP A 180 32.46 23.49 -28.84
CA ASP A 180 31.37 23.39 -29.82
C ASP A 180 31.75 22.52 -31.05
N GLY A 181 32.49 21.44 -30.79
CA GLY A 181 32.94 20.48 -31.80
C GLY A 181 34.24 20.86 -32.53
N THR A 182 34.81 22.04 -32.31
CA THR A 182 36.06 22.49 -32.95
C THR A 182 37.23 22.41 -31.98
N LEU A 183 38.38 21.87 -32.43
CA LEU A 183 39.57 21.71 -31.60
C LEU A 183 40.39 23.01 -31.56
N TYR A 184 40.70 23.48 -30.35
CA TYR A 184 41.52 24.66 -30.09
C TYR A 184 42.67 24.31 -29.15
N GLU A 185 43.80 25.02 -29.29
CA GLU A 185 44.73 25.17 -28.17
C GLU A 185 44.14 26.11 -27.14
N ILE A 186 44.34 25.85 -25.85
CA ILE A 186 43.65 26.61 -24.78
C ILE A 186 43.92 28.12 -24.90
N ASP A 187 45.13 28.52 -25.28
CA ASP A 187 45.51 29.92 -25.50
C ASP A 187 44.85 30.56 -26.73
N ALA A 188 44.47 29.74 -27.71
CA ALA A 188 43.83 30.18 -28.95
C ALA A 188 42.30 30.04 -28.93
N THR A 189 41.72 29.70 -27.77
CA THR A 189 40.27 29.51 -27.64
C THR A 189 39.54 30.84 -27.83
N PRO A 190 38.56 30.94 -28.75
CA PRO A 190 37.81 32.18 -28.95
C PRO A 190 36.99 32.54 -27.69
N PRO A 191 36.76 33.84 -27.42
CA PRO A 191 35.92 34.26 -26.30
C PRO A 191 34.47 33.78 -26.50
N LEU A 192 33.97 32.99 -25.54
CA LEU A 192 32.63 32.41 -25.57
C LEU A 192 31.55 33.40 -25.11
N ASP A 193 30.38 33.34 -25.73
CA ASP A 193 29.26 34.23 -25.41
C ASP A 193 28.47 33.68 -24.20
N LYS A 194 28.42 34.47 -23.13
CA LYS A 194 27.67 34.16 -21.91
C LYS A 194 26.18 33.83 -22.13
N LYS A 195 25.57 34.28 -23.23
CA LYS A 195 24.14 34.05 -23.52
C LYS A 195 23.86 32.75 -24.29
N LEU A 196 24.87 32.17 -24.94
CA LEU A 196 24.77 30.97 -25.75
C LEU A 196 25.17 29.73 -24.95
N LYS A 197 24.64 28.57 -25.34
CA LYS A 197 25.02 27.28 -24.74
C LYS A 197 26.28 26.78 -25.43
N HIS A 198 27.23 26.30 -24.64
CA HIS A 198 28.49 25.77 -25.14
C HIS A 198 28.74 24.35 -24.63
N ASP A 199 29.47 23.57 -25.43
CA ASP A 199 30.04 22.27 -25.10
C ASP A 199 31.56 22.39 -25.05
N ILE A 200 32.19 21.98 -23.93
CA ILE A 200 33.64 22.04 -23.72
C ILE A 200 34.13 20.66 -23.29
N GLU A 201 34.98 20.07 -24.13
CA GLU A 201 35.59 18.76 -23.93
C GLU A 201 37.12 18.92 -23.86
N VAL A 202 37.75 18.50 -22.77
CA VAL A 202 39.20 18.59 -22.61
C VAL A 202 39.86 17.39 -23.27
N VAL A 203 40.90 17.61 -24.07
CA VAL A 203 41.69 16.52 -24.64
C VAL A 203 42.69 16.04 -23.59
N VAL A 204 42.42 14.89 -22.98
CA VAL A 204 43.25 14.32 -21.91
C VAL A 204 44.44 13.57 -22.50
N ASP A 205 44.20 12.73 -23.51
CA ASP A 205 45.28 12.02 -24.21
C ASP A 205 44.95 11.75 -25.68
N ARG A 206 45.99 11.47 -26.46
CA ARG A 206 45.97 11.05 -27.86
C ARG A 206 46.71 9.72 -27.97
N LEU A 207 45.98 8.67 -28.29
CA LEU A 207 46.46 7.30 -28.23
C LEU A 207 46.28 6.60 -29.57
N VAL A 208 47.13 5.61 -29.82
CA VAL A 208 46.98 4.66 -30.93
C VAL A 208 46.82 3.29 -30.29
N ILE A 209 45.76 2.56 -30.66
CA ILE A 209 45.50 1.22 -30.10
C ILE A 209 46.65 0.28 -30.47
N ARG A 210 47.34 -0.20 -29.44
CA ARG A 210 48.44 -1.18 -29.48
C ARG A 210 48.40 -2.06 -28.22
N PRO A 211 48.99 -3.26 -28.25
CA PRO A 211 48.96 -4.19 -27.11
C PRO A 211 49.60 -3.65 -25.82
N ASP A 212 50.54 -2.71 -25.93
CA ASP A 212 51.34 -2.16 -24.82
C ASP A 212 50.74 -0.89 -24.18
N VAL A 213 49.65 -0.35 -24.73
CA VAL A 213 49.07 0.94 -24.34
C VAL A 213 48.13 0.88 -23.13
N ALA A 214 47.81 -0.33 -22.62
CA ALA A 214 46.81 -0.54 -21.57
C ALA A 214 46.99 0.34 -20.32
N THR A 215 48.21 0.42 -19.77
CA THR A 215 48.50 1.18 -18.55
C THR A 215 48.31 2.69 -18.75
N ARG A 216 48.79 3.22 -19.87
CA ARG A 216 48.65 4.64 -20.22
C ARG A 216 47.19 5.01 -20.48
N LEU A 217 46.45 4.11 -21.13
CA LEU A 217 45.02 4.30 -21.35
C LEU A 217 44.25 4.34 -20.02
N ALA A 218 44.57 3.45 -19.07
CA ALA A 218 43.95 3.46 -17.75
C ALA A 218 44.16 4.79 -16.99
N GLU A 219 45.40 5.31 -16.95
CA GLU A 219 45.71 6.61 -16.34
C GLU A 219 44.96 7.77 -17.02
N SER A 220 44.85 7.72 -18.36
CA SER A 220 44.11 8.72 -19.14
C SER A 220 42.61 8.67 -18.87
N VAL A 221 42.05 7.45 -18.75
CA VAL A 221 40.64 7.23 -18.40
C VAL A 221 40.35 7.76 -16.99
N GLU A 222 41.18 7.44 -16.00
CA GLU A 222 41.04 7.97 -14.63
C GLU A 222 41.08 9.51 -14.60
N THR A 223 42.04 10.09 -15.31
CA THR A 223 42.17 11.56 -15.41
C THR A 223 40.93 12.18 -16.06
N ALA A 224 40.43 11.59 -17.16
CA ALA A 224 39.24 12.09 -17.85
C ALA A 224 37.99 12.02 -16.97
N LEU A 225 37.79 10.89 -16.30
CA LEU A 225 36.68 10.69 -15.37
C LEU A 225 36.75 11.70 -14.21
N GLY A 226 37.93 11.97 -13.65
CA GLY A 226 38.12 12.95 -12.58
C GLY A 226 37.80 14.40 -13.00
N LEU A 227 38.02 14.75 -14.27
CA LEU A 227 37.75 16.09 -14.80
C LEU A 227 36.28 16.31 -15.18
N ALA A 228 35.57 15.26 -15.59
CA ALA A 228 34.21 15.34 -16.12
C ALA A 228 33.17 14.61 -15.24
N ASP A 229 33.41 14.55 -13.93
CA ASP A 229 32.52 13.97 -12.91
C ASP A 229 32.04 12.53 -13.24
N GLY A 230 32.98 11.69 -13.71
CA GLY A 230 32.72 10.29 -14.04
C GLY A 230 32.22 10.05 -15.47
N LEU A 231 32.47 10.97 -16.40
CA LEU A 231 32.19 10.79 -17.83
C LEU A 231 33.48 10.79 -18.67
N LEU A 232 33.46 9.99 -19.73
CA LEU A 232 34.54 9.87 -20.68
C LEU A 232 33.94 9.81 -22.08
N ILE A 233 34.53 10.53 -23.03
CA ILE A 233 34.23 10.37 -24.46
C ILE A 233 35.50 9.88 -25.14
N VAL A 234 35.38 8.83 -25.92
CA VAL A 234 36.44 8.34 -26.81
C VAL A 234 36.01 8.64 -28.23
N GLU A 235 36.81 9.43 -28.95
CA GLU A 235 36.53 9.80 -30.33
C GLU A 235 37.63 9.27 -31.24
N ASN A 236 37.25 8.56 -32.30
CA ASN A 236 38.19 8.12 -33.33
C ASN A 236 38.61 9.33 -34.17
N ALA A 237 39.93 9.55 -34.26
CA ALA A 237 40.52 10.69 -34.93
C ALA A 237 40.37 10.65 -36.46
N ASP A 238 40.15 9.47 -37.03
CA ASP A 238 40.11 9.27 -38.48
C ASP A 238 38.68 9.45 -39.06
N ASP A 239 37.64 9.01 -38.35
CA ASP A 239 36.24 9.05 -38.81
C ASP A 239 35.31 9.92 -37.93
N GLY A 240 35.79 10.41 -36.78
CA GLY A 240 35.01 11.22 -35.84
C GLY A 240 33.94 10.45 -35.06
N VAL A 241 33.91 9.12 -35.14
CA VAL A 241 32.95 8.28 -34.41
C VAL A 241 33.22 8.38 -32.90
N ARG A 242 32.18 8.66 -32.14
CA ARG A 242 32.25 8.89 -30.68
C ARG A 242 31.62 7.75 -29.92
N GLN A 243 32.26 7.34 -28.83
CA GLN A 243 31.73 6.44 -27.83
C GLN A 243 31.81 7.10 -26.46
N THR A 244 30.70 7.10 -25.72
CA THR A 244 30.63 7.68 -24.38
C THR A 244 30.63 6.57 -23.33
N TYR A 245 31.41 6.78 -22.29
CA TYR A 245 31.57 5.92 -21.14
C TYR A 245 31.23 6.69 -19.86
N SER A 246 30.70 6.01 -18.85
CA SER A 246 30.46 6.62 -17.55
C SER A 246 30.82 5.67 -16.41
N ALA A 247 31.50 6.22 -15.40
CA ALA A 247 31.80 5.54 -14.14
C ALA A 247 30.63 5.62 -13.15
N LYS A 248 29.66 6.49 -13.42
CA LYS A 248 28.40 6.62 -12.66
C LYS A 248 27.24 6.12 -13.53
N PHE A 249 26.06 5.88 -12.95
CA PHE A 249 24.87 5.65 -13.76
C PHE A 249 24.37 6.98 -14.35
N ALA A 250 25.05 7.47 -15.39
CA ALA A 250 24.72 8.72 -16.05
C ALA A 250 24.22 8.52 -17.49
N CYS A 251 23.15 9.20 -17.87
CA CYS A 251 22.73 9.34 -19.26
C CYS A 251 23.68 10.32 -19.98
N PRO A 252 24.35 9.88 -21.07
CA PRO A 252 25.23 10.75 -21.86
C PRO A 252 24.53 11.99 -22.44
N VAL A 253 23.26 11.84 -22.84
CA VAL A 253 22.51 12.84 -23.61
C VAL A 253 21.81 13.86 -22.70
N SER A 254 21.11 13.41 -21.67
CA SER A 254 20.32 14.29 -20.81
C SER A 254 21.05 14.77 -19.55
N GLY A 255 22.19 14.16 -19.21
CA GLY A 255 22.87 14.42 -17.94
C GLY A 255 22.13 13.89 -16.71
N PHE A 256 21.05 13.11 -16.91
CA PHE A 256 20.36 12.41 -15.83
C PHE A 256 21.32 11.42 -15.16
N THR A 257 21.43 11.47 -13.84
CA THR A 257 22.36 10.66 -13.05
C THR A 257 21.62 9.93 -11.94
N ILE A 258 22.07 8.71 -11.65
CA ILE A 258 21.69 7.95 -10.46
C ILE A 258 23.00 7.69 -9.71
N ASP A 259 23.10 8.17 -8.48
CA ASP A 259 24.33 8.04 -7.69
C ASP A 259 24.65 6.56 -7.39
N GLU A 260 23.70 5.86 -6.75
CA GLU A 260 23.81 4.44 -6.44
C GLU A 260 22.44 3.74 -6.47
N ILE A 261 22.42 2.50 -6.95
CA ILE A 261 21.21 1.66 -6.98
C ILE A 261 21.21 0.75 -5.75
N GLU A 262 20.68 1.27 -4.65
CA GLU A 262 20.56 0.54 -3.39
C GLU A 262 19.10 0.22 -3.04
N PRO A 263 18.83 -0.79 -2.20
CA PRO A 263 17.45 -1.13 -1.82
C PRO A 263 16.64 0.02 -1.20
N ARG A 264 17.31 1.01 -0.58
CA ARG A 264 16.64 2.19 0.00
C ARG A 264 16.07 3.14 -1.06
N LEU A 265 16.62 3.15 -2.28
CA LEU A 265 16.11 3.94 -3.41
C LEU A 265 14.68 3.53 -3.77
N PHE A 266 14.35 2.26 -3.56
CA PHE A 266 13.04 1.69 -3.87
C PHE A 266 12.08 1.71 -2.67
N SER A 267 12.43 2.37 -1.57
CA SER A 267 11.57 2.46 -0.38
C SER A 267 10.83 3.79 -0.37
N PHE A 268 9.50 3.73 -0.48
CA PHE A 268 8.64 4.91 -0.29
C PHE A 268 8.51 5.33 1.18
N ASN A 269 9.05 4.56 2.12
CA ASN A 269 9.14 4.94 3.54
C ASN A 269 10.44 5.70 3.85
N ASN A 270 11.36 5.77 2.89
CA ASN A 270 12.66 6.40 3.06
C ASN A 270 12.74 7.66 2.17
N PRO A 271 13.12 8.84 2.70
CA PRO A 271 13.27 10.07 1.91
C PRO A 271 14.20 9.95 0.69
N PHE A 272 15.12 8.99 0.69
CA PHE A 272 15.97 8.69 -0.48
C PHE A 272 15.15 8.25 -1.69
N GLY A 273 14.16 7.37 -1.49
CA GLY A 273 13.32 6.81 -2.55
C GLY A 273 11.92 7.42 -2.68
N ALA A 274 11.41 8.03 -1.61
CA ALA A 274 10.05 8.56 -1.53
C ALA A 274 9.83 9.78 -2.43
N CYS A 275 8.68 9.83 -3.09
CA CYS A 275 8.26 11.01 -3.86
C CYS A 275 8.17 12.24 -2.93
N PRO A 276 8.91 13.32 -3.21
CA PRO A 276 9.00 14.49 -2.32
C PRO A 276 7.68 15.26 -2.24
N SER A 277 6.83 15.19 -3.28
CA SER A 277 5.57 15.93 -3.29
C SER A 277 4.49 15.32 -2.38
N CYS A 278 4.56 14.03 -2.08
CA CYS A 278 3.58 13.34 -1.23
C CYS A 278 4.22 12.59 -0.07
N ASP A 279 5.52 12.79 0.16
CA ASP A 279 6.32 12.09 1.17
C ASP A 279 6.07 10.56 1.19
N GLY A 280 6.05 9.96 0.00
CA GLY A 280 5.84 8.52 -0.18
C GLY A 280 4.42 7.99 0.06
N LEU A 281 3.43 8.85 0.30
CA LEU A 281 2.03 8.43 0.48
C LEU A 281 1.39 7.97 -0.85
N GLY A 282 1.80 8.57 -1.96
CA GLY A 282 1.21 8.36 -3.29
C GLY A 282 -0.14 9.03 -3.49
N VAL A 283 -0.71 9.61 -2.44
CA VAL A 283 -1.95 10.37 -2.51
C VAL A 283 -1.74 11.79 -1.98
N LYS A 284 -2.54 12.72 -2.47
CA LYS A 284 -2.72 14.05 -1.87
C LYS A 284 -4.11 14.13 -1.29
N MET A 285 -4.21 14.63 -0.06
CA MET A 285 -5.48 15.02 0.52
C MET A 285 -5.86 16.39 -0.03
N TYR A 286 -7.10 16.54 -0.47
CA TYR A 286 -7.65 17.82 -0.90
C TYR A 286 -9.10 17.95 -0.44
N MET A 287 -9.56 19.19 -0.30
CA MET A 287 -10.94 19.50 0.06
C MET A 287 -11.85 19.20 -1.13
N ASP A 288 -12.78 18.27 -0.97
CA ASP A 288 -13.67 17.83 -2.05
C ASP A 288 -14.93 18.71 -2.13
N PRO A 289 -15.16 19.42 -3.25
CA PRO A 289 -16.37 20.21 -3.44
C PRO A 289 -17.68 19.42 -3.27
N GLN A 290 -17.69 18.12 -3.61
CA GLN A 290 -18.87 17.27 -3.46
C GLN A 290 -19.16 16.90 -2.00
N LEU A 291 -18.16 16.94 -1.11
CA LEU A 291 -18.37 16.79 0.33
C LEU A 291 -18.80 18.11 0.98
N VAL A 292 -18.35 19.24 0.42
CA VAL A 292 -18.79 20.58 0.82
C VAL A 292 -20.24 20.83 0.43
N VAL A 293 -20.67 20.35 -0.75
CA VAL A 293 -22.06 20.43 -1.22
C VAL A 293 -22.60 19.01 -1.48
N PRO A 294 -23.02 18.28 -0.43
CA PRO A 294 -23.42 16.87 -0.55
C PRO A 294 -24.74 16.67 -1.31
N ASP A 295 -25.67 17.62 -1.22
CA ASP A 295 -26.94 17.60 -1.96
C ASP A 295 -27.09 18.88 -2.81
N PRO A 296 -26.83 18.82 -4.12
CA PRO A 296 -26.94 19.98 -5.00
C PRO A 296 -28.39 20.43 -5.24
N ARG A 297 -29.38 19.63 -4.83
CA ARG A 297 -30.81 20.00 -4.95
C ARG A 297 -31.26 20.96 -3.85
N LYS A 298 -30.48 21.10 -2.78
CA LYS A 298 -30.73 22.09 -1.73
C LYS A 298 -30.34 23.48 -2.21
N SER A 299 -31.11 24.48 -1.81
CA SER A 299 -30.76 25.88 -2.02
C SER A 299 -29.73 26.36 -0.98
N LEU A 300 -29.07 27.47 -1.25
CA LEU A 300 -28.08 28.05 -0.32
C LEU A 300 -28.73 28.37 1.04
N ARG A 301 -29.96 28.92 1.02
CA ARG A 301 -30.75 29.21 2.24
C ARG A 301 -31.07 27.96 3.06
N LYS A 302 -31.30 26.82 2.39
CA LYS A 302 -31.57 25.52 3.04
C LYS A 302 -30.30 24.77 3.44
N GLY A 303 -29.14 25.44 3.45
CA GLY A 303 -27.88 24.86 3.91
C GLY A 303 -27.23 23.92 2.90
N ALA A 304 -27.21 24.27 1.61
CA ALA A 304 -26.49 23.49 0.59
C ALA A 304 -24.99 23.34 0.91
N ILE A 305 -24.37 24.34 1.53
CA ILE A 305 -22.95 24.33 1.91
C ILE A 305 -22.82 23.76 3.33
N ALA A 306 -22.48 22.48 3.40
CA ALA A 306 -22.42 21.70 4.64
C ALA A 306 -21.55 22.29 5.78
N PRO A 307 -20.34 22.82 5.53
CA PRO A 307 -19.52 23.40 6.62
C PRO A 307 -20.13 24.66 7.22
N TRP A 308 -21.06 25.33 6.52
CA TRP A 308 -21.65 26.60 6.96
C TRP A 308 -23.10 26.45 7.42
N ALA A 309 -23.79 25.39 7.02
CA ALA A 309 -25.22 25.17 7.27
C ALA A 309 -25.63 25.17 8.75
N ASN A 310 -24.76 24.70 9.65
CA ASN A 310 -25.04 24.59 11.09
C ASN A 310 -24.32 25.66 11.94
N SER A 311 -23.72 26.68 11.32
CA SER A 311 -23.03 27.73 12.05
C SER A 311 -24.05 28.72 12.65
N ALA A 312 -23.96 28.96 13.95
CA ALA A 312 -24.75 29.99 14.64
C ALA A 312 -24.33 31.42 14.28
N SER A 313 -23.18 31.60 13.60
CA SER A 313 -22.69 32.91 13.20
C SER A 313 -23.45 33.46 11.98
N PRO A 314 -24.04 34.66 12.07
CA PRO A 314 -24.67 35.37 10.93
C PRO A 314 -23.70 35.65 9.77
N TYR A 315 -22.40 35.62 10.06
CA TYR A 315 -21.32 35.92 9.12
C TYR A 315 -21.43 35.13 7.81
N TYR A 316 -21.57 33.80 7.88
CA TYR A 316 -21.60 32.97 6.66
C TYR A 316 -22.88 33.17 5.84
N ALA A 317 -24.02 33.39 6.50
CA ALA A 317 -25.27 33.68 5.82
C ALA A 317 -25.19 35.01 5.05
N GLN A 318 -24.65 36.06 5.69
CA GLN A 318 -24.43 37.38 5.07
C GLN A 318 -23.42 37.31 3.91
N THR A 319 -22.36 36.49 4.03
CA THR A 319 -21.42 36.26 2.92
C THR A 319 -22.11 35.60 1.73
N LEU A 320 -22.93 34.57 1.94
CA LEU A 320 -23.67 33.92 0.85
C LEU A 320 -24.68 34.86 0.19
N GLU A 321 -25.30 35.73 0.96
CA GLU A 321 -26.20 36.77 0.45
C GLU A 321 -25.49 37.75 -0.48
N ALA A 322 -24.34 38.27 -0.05
CA ALA A 322 -23.52 39.17 -0.85
C ALA A 322 -23.04 38.51 -2.16
N LEU A 323 -22.65 37.23 -2.09
CA LEU A 323 -22.26 36.47 -3.28
C LEU A 323 -23.44 36.26 -4.25
N CYS A 324 -24.63 35.96 -3.73
CA CYS A 324 -25.84 35.84 -4.56
C CYS A 324 -26.19 37.16 -5.25
N ALA A 325 -26.10 38.28 -4.54
CA ALA A 325 -26.31 39.61 -5.09
C ALA A 325 -25.30 39.96 -6.19
N HIS A 326 -24.01 39.66 -5.97
CA HIS A 326 -22.94 39.90 -6.95
C HIS A 326 -23.18 39.11 -8.25
N TYR A 327 -23.54 37.83 -8.15
CA TYR A 327 -23.83 37.00 -9.32
C TYR A 327 -25.26 37.16 -9.87
N LYS A 328 -26.09 38.00 -9.25
CA LYS A 328 -27.51 38.22 -9.60
C LYS A 328 -28.33 36.93 -9.62
N VAL A 329 -28.10 36.06 -8.63
CA VAL A 329 -28.80 34.77 -8.45
C VAL A 329 -29.63 34.77 -7.18
N SER A 330 -30.70 33.97 -7.14
CA SER A 330 -31.52 33.81 -5.93
C SER A 330 -30.90 32.80 -4.96
N GLN A 331 -31.01 33.07 -3.66
CA GLN A 331 -30.59 32.14 -2.61
C GLN A 331 -31.47 30.90 -2.49
N ASP A 332 -32.69 30.96 -3.05
CA ASP A 332 -33.66 29.88 -3.01
C ASP A 332 -33.53 28.91 -4.19
N THR A 333 -32.71 29.26 -5.19
CA THR A 333 -32.37 28.37 -6.30
C THR A 333 -31.52 27.20 -5.79
N PRO A 334 -31.84 25.95 -6.18
CA PRO A 334 -30.98 24.79 -5.92
C PRO A 334 -29.55 25.01 -6.39
N PHE A 335 -28.55 24.60 -5.60
CA PHE A 335 -27.14 24.85 -5.92
C PHE A 335 -26.74 24.28 -7.30
N GLY A 336 -27.26 23.12 -7.68
CA GLY A 336 -27.03 22.49 -8.98
C GLY A 336 -27.59 23.27 -10.18
N GLU A 337 -28.57 24.14 -9.96
CA GLU A 337 -29.19 24.98 -11.01
C GLU A 337 -28.53 26.35 -11.12
N LEU A 338 -27.66 26.72 -10.17
CA LEU A 338 -26.92 27.98 -10.24
C LEU A 338 -25.98 28.00 -11.46
N PRO A 339 -25.77 29.18 -12.09
CA PRO A 339 -24.79 29.35 -13.16
C PRO A 339 -23.40 28.85 -12.74
N GLU A 340 -22.66 28.27 -13.67
CA GLU A 340 -21.34 27.67 -13.39
C GLU A 340 -20.37 28.69 -12.77
N ALA A 341 -20.40 29.95 -13.23
CA ALA A 341 -19.61 31.03 -12.68
C ALA A 341 -19.92 31.29 -11.19
N ALA A 342 -21.20 31.25 -10.79
CA ALA A 342 -21.61 31.41 -9.40
C ALA A 342 -21.19 30.21 -8.54
N ARG A 343 -21.37 28.98 -9.04
CA ARG A 343 -20.93 27.76 -8.32
C ARG A 343 -19.42 27.74 -8.09
N LYS A 344 -18.63 28.04 -9.14
CA LYS A 344 -17.17 28.13 -9.04
C LYS A 344 -16.73 29.29 -8.14
N GLY A 345 -17.39 30.45 -8.25
CA GLY A 345 -17.14 31.62 -7.41
C GLY A 345 -17.33 31.33 -5.92
N ILE A 346 -18.41 30.65 -5.56
CA ILE A 346 -18.70 30.26 -4.18
C ILE A 346 -17.70 29.21 -3.68
N LEU A 347 -17.36 28.20 -4.48
CA LEU A 347 -16.50 27.10 -4.03
C LEU A 347 -15.01 27.49 -4.00
N PHE A 348 -14.51 28.12 -5.06
CA PHE A 348 -13.08 28.36 -5.27
C PHE A 348 -12.67 29.83 -5.20
N GLY A 349 -13.65 30.74 -5.07
CA GLY A 349 -13.42 32.17 -4.90
C GLY A 349 -13.72 33.00 -6.14
N THR A 350 -13.85 34.31 -5.94
CA THR A 350 -14.09 35.29 -6.99
C THR A 350 -12.79 35.94 -7.45
N LYS A 351 -12.71 36.32 -8.73
CA LYS A 351 -11.60 37.15 -9.23
C LYS A 351 -11.86 38.64 -9.01
N ASP A 352 -13.13 39.02 -9.08
CA ASP A 352 -13.58 40.38 -8.89
C ASP A 352 -13.92 40.65 -7.42
N ASP A 353 -13.86 41.92 -7.03
CA ASP A 353 -14.21 42.36 -5.69
C ASP A 353 -15.70 42.16 -5.42
N VAL A 354 -15.99 41.57 -4.26
CA VAL A 354 -17.35 41.40 -3.76
C VAL A 354 -17.50 42.28 -2.52
N ARG A 355 -18.47 43.19 -2.56
CA ARG A 355 -18.85 43.98 -1.40
C ARG A 355 -19.70 43.14 -0.45
N ILE A 356 -19.12 42.78 0.70
CA ILE A 356 -19.79 42.00 1.75
C ILE A 356 -20.01 42.90 2.96
N ALA A 357 -21.27 43.12 3.31
CA ALA A 357 -21.65 43.87 4.51
C ALA A 357 -21.92 42.89 5.66
N TYR A 358 -21.20 43.07 6.78
CA TYR A 358 -21.40 42.30 8.00
C TYR A 358 -22.14 43.16 9.03
N GLU A 359 -23.22 42.64 9.56
CA GLU A 359 -24.04 43.32 10.57
C GLU A 359 -24.00 42.52 11.88
N ASN A 360 -23.39 43.11 12.91
CA ASN A 360 -23.28 42.52 14.25
C ASN A 360 -24.09 43.36 15.25
N GLY A 361 -25.41 43.46 15.04
CA GLY A 361 -26.41 44.02 15.98
C GLY A 361 -26.33 45.51 16.33
N THR A 362 -25.13 46.11 16.37
CA THR A 362 -24.88 47.52 16.73
C THR A 362 -23.98 48.25 15.74
N HIS A 363 -23.22 47.52 14.91
CA HIS A 363 -22.30 48.10 13.93
C HIS A 363 -22.35 47.30 12.62
N THR A 364 -22.37 48.04 11.51
CA THR A 364 -22.29 47.47 10.15
C THR A 364 -20.92 47.79 9.55
N HIS A 365 -20.18 46.77 9.17
CA HIS A 365 -18.87 46.90 8.55
C HIS A 365 -18.89 46.26 7.16
N SER A 366 -18.62 47.04 6.11
CA SER A 366 -18.54 46.52 4.74
C SER A 366 -17.09 46.34 4.29
N VAL A 367 -16.78 45.18 3.74
CA VAL A 367 -15.48 44.87 3.13
C VAL A 367 -15.68 44.69 1.64
N GLU A 368 -14.81 45.27 0.84
CA GLU A 368 -14.75 45.09 -0.61
C GLU A 368 -13.42 44.45 -0.96
N ARG A 369 -13.46 43.16 -1.32
CA ARG A 369 -12.28 42.36 -1.69
C ARG A 369 -12.73 41.11 -2.45
N PRO A 370 -11.82 40.38 -3.12
CA PRO A 370 -12.15 39.12 -3.73
C PRO A 370 -12.49 38.10 -2.64
N PHE A 371 -13.53 37.31 -2.86
CA PHE A 371 -13.90 36.25 -1.94
C PHE A 371 -12.99 35.04 -2.16
N GLU A 372 -12.42 34.50 -1.08
CA GLU A 372 -11.39 33.44 -1.17
C GLU A 372 -11.95 32.08 -1.65
N GLY A 373 -13.26 31.83 -1.50
CA GLY A 373 -13.89 30.55 -1.80
C GLY A 373 -14.01 29.63 -0.58
N VAL A 374 -15.09 28.87 -0.50
CA VAL A 374 -15.33 27.94 0.62
C VAL A 374 -14.26 26.85 0.70
N VAL A 375 -13.95 26.20 -0.42
CA VAL A 375 -12.97 25.09 -0.51
C VAL A 375 -11.58 25.59 -0.17
N THR A 376 -11.18 26.74 -0.71
CA THR A 376 -9.89 27.40 -0.44
C THR A 376 -9.78 27.81 1.02
N ASN A 377 -10.85 28.35 1.62
CA ASN A 377 -10.90 28.68 3.05
C ASN A 377 -10.68 27.44 3.91
N LEU A 378 -11.36 26.33 3.61
CA LEU A 378 -11.21 25.08 4.37
C LEU A 378 -9.79 24.53 4.27
N ASP A 379 -9.20 24.52 3.06
CA ASP A 379 -7.84 24.03 2.84
C ASP A 379 -6.80 24.87 3.59
N ARG A 380 -6.92 26.20 3.52
CA ARG A 380 -6.06 27.12 4.29
C ARG A 380 -6.20 26.90 5.79
N ARG A 381 -7.45 26.87 6.31
CA ARG A 381 -7.71 26.65 7.73
C ARG A 381 -7.16 25.31 8.22
N TYR A 382 -7.25 24.27 7.41
CA TYR A 382 -6.69 22.96 7.75
C TYR A 382 -5.17 23.01 7.91
N LYS A 383 -4.48 23.71 7.02
CA LYS A 383 -3.02 23.88 7.04
C LYS A 383 -2.53 24.79 8.17
N GLU A 384 -3.27 25.86 8.46
CA GLU A 384 -2.88 26.88 9.45
C GLU A 384 -3.28 26.52 10.90
N THR A 385 -4.29 25.65 11.09
CA THR A 385 -4.79 25.35 12.44
C THR A 385 -3.89 24.34 13.15
N ASP A 386 -3.54 24.63 14.41
CA ASP A 386 -2.82 23.70 15.30
C ASP A 386 -3.74 22.82 16.17
N SER A 387 -5.04 23.13 16.24
CA SER A 387 -6.03 22.35 16.99
C SER A 387 -6.35 21.02 16.30
N ALA A 388 -6.09 19.91 16.99
CA ALA A 388 -6.39 18.57 16.52
C ALA A 388 -7.90 18.38 16.23
N TRP A 389 -8.76 18.91 17.12
CA TRP A 389 -10.22 18.82 16.95
C TRP A 389 -10.70 19.55 15.68
N VAL A 390 -10.18 20.75 15.41
CA VAL A 390 -10.55 21.49 14.20
C VAL A 390 -10.04 20.77 12.95
N ARG A 391 -8.83 20.20 12.98
CA ARG A 391 -8.33 19.39 11.86
C ARG A 391 -9.22 18.18 11.61
N GLU A 392 -9.66 17.50 12.66
CA GLU A 392 -10.58 16.36 12.56
C GLU A 392 -11.92 16.77 11.95
N GLU A 393 -12.53 17.88 12.40
CA GLU A 393 -13.76 18.41 11.81
C GLU A 393 -13.61 18.79 10.34
N LEU A 394 -12.50 19.43 9.96
CA LEU A 394 -12.22 19.81 8.57
C LEU A 394 -11.87 18.60 7.69
N SER A 395 -11.23 17.57 8.24
CA SER A 395 -10.86 16.35 7.51
C SER A 395 -12.08 15.59 6.95
N LYS A 396 -13.26 15.80 7.54
CA LYS A 396 -14.54 15.26 7.03
C LYS A 396 -14.92 15.76 5.64
N PHE A 397 -14.30 16.84 5.17
CA PHE A 397 -14.49 17.39 3.83
C PHE A 397 -13.31 17.08 2.89
N GLN A 398 -12.34 16.29 3.34
CA GLN A 398 -11.22 15.87 2.52
C GLN A 398 -11.48 14.53 1.86
N THR A 399 -10.96 14.40 0.65
CA THR A 399 -10.79 13.12 -0.02
C THR A 399 -9.33 12.98 -0.48
N THR A 400 -8.99 11.80 -0.98
CA THR A 400 -7.65 11.53 -1.52
C THR A 400 -7.69 11.40 -3.04
N ALA A 401 -6.77 12.06 -3.72
CA ALA A 401 -6.47 11.82 -5.13
C ALA A 401 -5.06 11.23 -5.29
N PRO A 402 -4.78 10.48 -6.37
CA PRO A 402 -3.41 10.13 -6.73
C PRO A 402 -2.52 11.36 -6.82
N CYS A 403 -1.28 11.26 -6.36
CA CYS A 403 -0.32 12.35 -6.44
C CYS A 403 0.02 12.67 -7.91
N ASP A 404 -0.10 13.94 -8.30
CA ASP A 404 0.15 14.39 -9.69
C ASP A 404 1.60 14.19 -10.16
N VAL A 405 2.56 14.15 -9.22
CA VAL A 405 4.00 14.08 -9.53
C VAL A 405 4.43 12.63 -9.77
N CYS A 406 4.02 11.70 -8.90
CA CYS A 406 4.39 10.28 -9.04
C CYS A 406 3.25 9.42 -9.62
N GLY A 407 2.11 9.99 -9.98
CA GLY A 407 0.95 9.26 -10.49
C GLY A 407 0.42 8.18 -9.54
N GLY A 408 0.64 8.33 -8.22
CA GLY A 408 0.31 7.29 -7.24
C GLY A 408 1.41 6.27 -6.93
N GLN A 409 2.55 6.31 -7.63
CA GLN A 409 3.61 5.30 -7.50
C GLN A 409 4.50 5.46 -6.26
N ARG A 410 4.31 6.52 -5.47
CA ARG A 410 4.99 6.78 -4.18
C ARG A 410 6.50 7.01 -4.24
N LEU A 411 7.16 6.72 -5.36
CA LEU A 411 8.61 6.79 -5.52
C LEU A 411 9.06 8.00 -6.36
N LYS A 412 10.35 8.33 -6.27
CA LYS A 412 11.00 9.32 -7.13
C LYS A 412 11.22 8.80 -8.55
N PRO A 413 11.35 9.69 -9.55
CA PRO A 413 11.65 9.31 -10.93
C PRO A 413 12.90 8.44 -11.08
N GLU A 414 13.93 8.64 -10.26
CA GLU A 414 15.17 7.86 -10.29
C GLU A 414 14.96 6.39 -9.93
N ALA A 415 14.08 6.11 -8.98
CA ALA A 415 13.72 4.73 -8.64
C ALA A 415 12.87 4.09 -9.75
N LEU A 416 11.97 4.87 -10.38
CA LEU A 416 11.09 4.43 -11.45
C LEU A 416 11.81 4.26 -12.80
N ALA A 417 13.01 4.82 -12.93
CA ALA A 417 13.90 4.59 -14.06
C ALA A 417 14.47 3.16 -14.07
N VAL A 418 14.53 2.49 -12.93
CA VAL A 418 15.09 1.13 -12.83
C VAL A 418 14.02 0.08 -13.10
N LYS A 419 14.28 -0.77 -14.10
CA LYS A 419 13.33 -1.78 -14.58
C LYS A 419 13.93 -3.18 -14.52
N LEU A 420 13.06 -4.15 -14.29
CA LEU A 420 13.34 -5.58 -14.36
C LEU A 420 12.34 -6.21 -15.32
N GLY A 421 12.80 -6.92 -16.36
CA GLY A 421 11.91 -7.47 -17.39
C GLY A 421 10.97 -6.44 -18.00
N GLY A 422 11.44 -5.19 -18.18
CA GLY A 422 10.65 -4.07 -18.71
C GLY A 422 9.70 -3.38 -17.73
N ARG A 423 9.60 -3.85 -16.48
CA ARG A 423 8.67 -3.30 -15.46
C ARG A 423 9.40 -2.55 -14.34
N THR A 424 8.81 -1.46 -13.86
CA THR A 424 9.25 -0.82 -12.62
C THR A 424 8.82 -1.65 -11.40
N ILE A 425 9.40 -1.38 -10.24
CA ILE A 425 9.01 -2.05 -8.99
C ILE A 425 7.53 -1.81 -8.65
N THR A 426 7.01 -0.62 -8.99
CA THR A 426 5.61 -0.25 -8.76
C THR A 426 4.68 -0.93 -9.74
N ASP A 427 5.08 -1.14 -11.00
CA ASP A 427 4.29 -1.90 -11.97
C ASP A 427 4.14 -3.35 -11.51
N ALA A 428 5.23 -3.97 -11.02
CA ALA A 428 5.19 -5.32 -10.47
C ALA A 428 4.31 -5.40 -9.21
N ALA A 429 4.35 -4.38 -8.35
CA ALA A 429 3.52 -4.32 -7.14
C ALA A 429 2.02 -4.07 -7.44
N ALA A 430 1.71 -3.45 -8.59
CA ALA A 430 0.34 -3.19 -9.03
C ALA A 430 -0.34 -4.41 -9.67
N LEU A 431 0.42 -5.45 -10.04
CA LEU A 431 -0.15 -6.73 -10.50
C LEU A 431 -0.97 -7.38 -9.39
N SER A 432 -1.99 -8.15 -9.76
CA SER A 432 -2.61 -9.09 -8.82
C SER A 432 -1.55 -10.09 -8.35
N ILE A 433 -1.69 -10.64 -7.15
CA ILE A 433 -0.76 -11.61 -6.58
C ILE A 433 -0.61 -12.83 -7.50
N SER A 434 -1.71 -13.28 -8.12
CA SER A 434 -1.69 -14.33 -9.16
C SER A 434 -0.80 -13.95 -10.35
N ALA A 435 -0.96 -12.75 -10.90
CA ALA A 435 -0.19 -12.28 -12.05
C ALA A 435 1.28 -12.01 -11.67
N ALA A 436 1.53 -11.47 -10.47
CA ALA A 436 2.86 -11.27 -9.93
C ALA A 436 3.58 -12.61 -9.77
N HIS A 437 2.93 -13.63 -9.18
CA HIS A 437 3.49 -14.96 -9.00
C HIS A 437 3.89 -15.59 -10.34
N ALA A 438 3.00 -15.55 -11.34
CA ALA A 438 3.31 -16.05 -12.68
C ALA A 438 4.46 -15.29 -13.34
N TRP A 439 4.52 -13.97 -13.15
CA TRP A 439 5.57 -13.12 -13.72
C TRP A 439 6.93 -13.38 -13.06
N PHE A 440 7.02 -13.43 -11.72
CA PHE A 440 8.27 -13.71 -11.01
C PHE A 440 8.79 -15.12 -11.27
N ALA A 441 7.90 -16.11 -11.41
CA ALA A 441 8.29 -17.47 -11.81
C ALA A 441 8.88 -17.53 -13.24
N GLY A 442 8.42 -16.66 -14.14
CA GLY A 442 8.91 -16.57 -15.52
C GLY A 442 10.20 -15.75 -15.71
N LEU A 443 10.63 -14.99 -14.71
CA LEU A 443 11.77 -14.07 -14.84
C LEU A 443 13.08 -14.76 -15.17
N GLU A 444 13.28 -16.02 -14.75
CA GLU A 444 14.52 -16.76 -15.02
C GLU A 444 14.84 -16.87 -16.52
N THR A 445 13.81 -16.82 -17.37
CA THR A 445 13.96 -16.88 -18.85
C THR A 445 14.38 -15.54 -19.47
N ILE A 446 14.18 -14.43 -18.76
CA ILE A 446 14.42 -13.07 -19.24
C ILE A 446 15.79 -12.56 -18.76
N LEU A 447 16.23 -13.01 -17.59
CA LEU A 447 17.49 -12.57 -16.97
C LEU A 447 18.71 -13.25 -17.62
N SER A 448 19.81 -12.51 -17.68
CA SER A 448 21.11 -13.10 -18.07
C SER A 448 21.59 -14.14 -17.04
N ALA A 449 22.52 -15.02 -17.44
CA ALA A 449 23.09 -16.03 -16.54
C ALA A 449 23.64 -15.43 -15.24
N LYS A 450 24.35 -14.30 -15.33
CA LYS A 450 24.88 -13.56 -14.17
C LYS A 450 23.78 -13.00 -13.28
N GLN A 451 22.73 -12.42 -13.88
CA GLN A 451 21.58 -11.91 -13.11
C GLN A 451 20.83 -13.04 -12.42
N ASN A 452 20.63 -14.18 -13.10
CA ASN A 452 19.99 -15.36 -12.52
C ASN A 452 20.75 -15.90 -11.31
N GLU A 453 22.09 -15.96 -11.38
CA GLU A 453 22.92 -16.40 -10.26
C GLU A 453 22.71 -15.53 -9.01
N ILE A 454 22.66 -14.20 -9.18
CA ILE A 454 22.43 -13.23 -8.10
C ILE A 454 20.98 -13.28 -7.60
N ALA A 455 20.01 -13.37 -8.52
CA ALA A 455 18.59 -13.28 -8.23
C ALA A 455 18.00 -14.56 -7.64
N ARG A 456 18.61 -15.74 -7.85
CA ARG A 456 18.03 -17.06 -7.53
C ARG A 456 17.47 -17.17 -6.12
N ARG A 457 18.22 -16.73 -5.10
CA ARG A 457 17.77 -16.80 -3.69
C ARG A 457 16.63 -15.83 -3.42
N ILE A 458 16.69 -14.62 -4.00
CA ILE A 458 15.69 -13.57 -3.81
C ILE A 458 14.38 -13.96 -4.50
N LEU A 459 14.45 -14.50 -5.73
CA LEU A 459 13.30 -14.97 -6.49
C LEU A 459 12.60 -16.13 -5.80
N ARG A 460 13.36 -17.05 -5.17
CA ARG A 460 12.78 -18.13 -4.35
C ARG A 460 11.90 -17.56 -3.23
N GLU A 461 12.44 -16.65 -2.42
CA GLU A 461 11.70 -16.02 -1.32
C GLU A 461 10.45 -15.27 -1.80
N ILE A 462 10.54 -14.55 -2.92
CA ILE A 462 9.39 -13.85 -3.50
C ILE A 462 8.32 -14.86 -3.98
N ASN A 463 8.72 -15.88 -4.73
CA ASN A 463 7.81 -16.88 -5.27
C ASN A 463 7.13 -17.70 -4.17
N ASP A 464 7.88 -18.12 -3.14
CA ASP A 464 7.33 -18.87 -2.01
C ASP A 464 6.28 -18.04 -1.26
N ARG A 465 6.59 -16.77 -0.96
CA ARG A 465 5.66 -15.86 -0.27
C ARG A 465 4.42 -15.53 -1.10
N LEU A 466 4.57 -15.30 -2.40
CA LEU A 466 3.44 -15.15 -3.31
C LEU A 466 2.60 -16.42 -3.38
N GLY A 467 3.24 -17.59 -3.42
CA GLY A 467 2.59 -18.90 -3.38
C GLY A 467 1.77 -19.10 -2.11
N PHE A 468 2.28 -18.71 -0.94
CA PHE A 468 1.51 -18.75 0.31
C PHE A 468 0.26 -17.87 0.25
N LEU A 469 0.36 -16.66 -0.30
CA LEU A 469 -0.79 -15.76 -0.47
C LEU A 469 -1.84 -16.33 -1.44
N VAL A 470 -1.41 -17.03 -2.50
CA VAL A 470 -2.31 -17.75 -3.41
C VAL A 470 -3.00 -18.91 -2.69
N ASN A 471 -2.27 -19.67 -1.88
CA ASN A 471 -2.83 -20.81 -1.14
C ASN A 471 -3.92 -20.42 -0.14
N VAL A 472 -3.79 -19.24 0.48
CA VAL A 472 -4.83 -18.68 1.38
C VAL A 472 -5.91 -17.88 0.62
N GLY A 473 -5.97 -17.96 -0.71
CA GLY A 473 -7.03 -17.35 -1.53
C GLY A 473 -6.98 -15.83 -1.65
N LEU A 474 -5.80 -15.22 -1.50
CA LEU A 474 -5.60 -13.76 -1.65
C LEU A 474 -5.07 -13.36 -3.03
N GLU A 475 -5.09 -14.28 -3.98
CA GLU A 475 -4.58 -14.14 -5.36
C GLU A 475 -5.16 -12.97 -6.18
N TYR A 476 -6.30 -12.41 -5.76
CA TYR A 476 -6.97 -11.26 -6.37
C TYR A 476 -6.44 -9.90 -5.88
N LEU A 477 -5.73 -9.85 -4.75
CA LEU A 477 -5.16 -8.62 -4.21
C LEU A 477 -3.93 -8.18 -5.00
N THR A 478 -3.55 -6.92 -4.88
CA THR A 478 -2.26 -6.41 -5.36
C THR A 478 -1.32 -6.14 -4.20
N LEU A 479 -0.01 -6.19 -4.42
CA LEU A 479 0.99 -5.86 -3.38
C LEU A 479 0.96 -4.36 -3.01
N ALA A 480 0.49 -3.52 -3.92
CA ALA A 480 0.31 -2.08 -3.71
C ALA A 480 -0.93 -1.72 -2.89
N ARG A 481 -1.88 -2.65 -2.67
CA ARG A 481 -3.11 -2.37 -1.91
C ARG A 481 -2.78 -1.92 -0.49
N GLY A 482 -3.37 -0.82 -0.04
CA GLY A 482 -3.17 -0.28 1.30
C GLY A 482 -3.70 -1.22 2.38
N SER A 483 -2.91 -1.51 3.40
CA SER A 483 -3.24 -2.45 4.48
C SER A 483 -4.48 -2.03 5.28
N GLY A 484 -4.73 -0.72 5.42
CA GLY A 484 -5.93 -0.20 6.08
C GLY A 484 -7.24 -0.43 5.31
N THR A 485 -7.18 -0.88 4.05
CA THR A 485 -8.37 -1.18 3.22
C THR A 485 -8.76 -2.64 3.23
N LEU A 486 -8.03 -3.48 3.97
CA LEU A 486 -8.26 -4.91 4.05
C LEU A 486 -9.39 -5.20 5.05
N SER A 487 -10.22 -6.18 4.72
CA SER A 487 -11.15 -6.78 5.69
C SER A 487 -10.40 -7.51 6.80
N GLY A 488 -11.09 -7.81 7.92
CA GLY A 488 -10.53 -8.60 9.02
C GLY A 488 -10.00 -9.97 8.52
N GLY A 489 -10.80 -10.70 7.76
CA GLY A 489 -10.40 -11.98 7.17
C GLY A 489 -9.25 -11.89 6.15
N GLU A 490 -9.19 -10.84 5.31
CA GLU A 490 -8.03 -10.61 4.43
C GLU A 490 -6.76 -10.35 5.25
N SER A 491 -6.83 -9.50 6.28
CA SER A 491 -5.70 -9.17 7.16
C SER A 491 -5.20 -10.41 7.90
N GLN A 492 -6.12 -11.23 8.40
CA GLN A 492 -5.83 -12.47 9.09
C GLN A 492 -5.13 -13.48 8.17
N ARG A 493 -5.64 -13.67 6.94
CA ARG A 493 -5.03 -14.58 5.95
C ARG A 493 -3.66 -14.11 5.48
N ILE A 494 -3.43 -12.80 5.37
CA ILE A 494 -2.08 -12.25 5.13
C ILE A 494 -1.13 -12.62 6.27
N ARG A 495 -1.58 -12.46 7.52
CA ARG A 495 -0.78 -12.82 8.69
C ARG A 495 -0.46 -14.32 8.71
N LEU A 496 -1.45 -15.17 8.43
CA LEU A 496 -1.26 -16.62 8.29
C LEU A 496 -0.21 -16.97 7.23
N ALA A 497 -0.33 -16.41 6.03
CA ALA A 497 0.64 -16.63 4.95
C ALA A 497 2.07 -16.20 5.35
N SER A 498 2.20 -15.06 6.03
CA SER A 498 3.49 -14.57 6.56
C SER A 498 4.09 -15.52 7.60
N GLN A 499 3.25 -16.07 8.51
CA GLN A 499 3.71 -17.04 9.50
C GLN A 499 4.18 -18.36 8.87
N ILE A 500 3.50 -18.85 7.83
CA ILE A 500 3.95 -20.05 7.11
C ILE A 500 5.29 -19.80 6.41
N GLY A 501 5.46 -18.60 5.83
CA GLY A 501 6.72 -18.21 5.20
C GLY A 501 7.89 -18.02 6.16
N SER A 502 7.63 -17.84 7.46
CA SER A 502 8.70 -17.75 8.47
C SER A 502 9.41 -19.08 8.74
N GLY A 503 8.76 -20.20 8.41
CA GLY A 503 9.34 -21.54 8.60
C GLY A 503 9.61 -21.92 10.06
N LEU A 504 8.94 -21.28 11.02
CA LEU A 504 9.10 -21.58 12.45
C LEU A 504 8.59 -22.98 12.79
N THR A 505 9.27 -23.64 13.72
CA THR A 505 8.94 -24.97 14.26
C THR A 505 8.90 -24.91 15.78
N GLY A 506 8.10 -25.75 16.43
CA GLY A 506 7.96 -25.74 17.90
C GLY A 506 7.23 -24.52 18.43
N VAL A 507 6.30 -23.97 17.65
CA VAL A 507 5.45 -22.83 18.00
C VAL A 507 4.01 -23.30 18.22
N LEU A 508 3.30 -22.64 19.13
CA LEU A 508 1.85 -22.76 19.27
C LEU A 508 1.14 -21.61 18.52
N TYR A 509 0.45 -21.94 17.44
CA TYR A 509 -0.39 -20.99 16.73
C TYR A 509 -1.82 -21.03 17.27
N VAL A 510 -2.36 -19.86 17.63
CA VAL A 510 -3.76 -19.73 18.09
C VAL A 510 -4.53 -18.84 17.12
N LEU A 511 -5.55 -19.38 16.46
CA LEU A 511 -6.31 -18.73 15.38
C LEU A 511 -7.77 -18.51 15.75
N ASP A 512 -8.30 -17.35 15.35
CA ASP A 512 -9.67 -16.90 15.67
C ASP A 512 -10.56 -16.94 14.42
N GLU A 513 -11.32 -18.02 14.24
CA GLU A 513 -12.28 -18.19 13.14
C GLU A 513 -11.70 -17.85 11.75
N PRO A 514 -10.62 -18.53 11.31
CA PRO A 514 -9.93 -18.22 10.05
C PRO A 514 -10.80 -18.42 8.79
N SER A 515 -11.93 -19.14 8.90
CA SER A 515 -12.93 -19.28 7.82
C SER A 515 -13.74 -17.99 7.57
N ILE A 516 -13.68 -16.99 8.46
CA ILE A 516 -14.48 -15.77 8.31
C ILE A 516 -14.14 -15.01 7.02
N GLY A 517 -15.21 -14.63 6.31
CA GLY A 517 -15.12 -13.91 5.05
C GLY A 517 -14.41 -14.73 3.96
N LEU A 518 -14.34 -16.05 4.11
CA LEU A 518 -13.93 -17.00 3.08
C LEU A 518 -15.18 -17.67 2.50
N HIS A 519 -15.11 -18.03 1.22
CA HIS A 519 -16.19 -18.77 0.57
C HIS A 519 -15.96 -20.27 0.77
N GLN A 520 -17.02 -21.09 0.88
CA GLN A 520 -16.90 -22.54 1.17
C GLN A 520 -15.90 -23.25 0.23
N ARG A 521 -15.94 -22.91 -1.06
CA ARG A 521 -14.99 -23.40 -2.08
C ARG A 521 -13.51 -23.27 -1.67
N ASP A 522 -13.16 -22.20 -0.97
CA ASP A 522 -11.77 -21.90 -0.62
C ASP A 522 -11.40 -22.43 0.78
N ASN A 523 -12.35 -23.02 1.51
CA ASN A 523 -12.16 -23.56 2.86
C ASN A 523 -11.18 -24.74 2.89
N ASP A 524 -11.26 -25.65 1.92
CA ASP A 524 -10.32 -26.77 1.78
C ASP A 524 -8.86 -26.31 1.67
N ARG A 525 -8.63 -25.18 0.97
CA ARG A 525 -7.28 -24.61 0.78
C ARG A 525 -6.76 -24.04 2.11
N LEU A 526 -7.62 -23.41 2.90
CA LEU A 526 -7.30 -22.95 4.25
C LEU A 526 -6.96 -24.15 5.16
N LEU A 527 -7.80 -25.20 5.17
CA LEU A 527 -7.57 -26.39 6.00
C LEU A 527 -6.27 -27.11 5.63
N ALA A 528 -5.98 -27.26 4.33
CA ALA A 528 -4.70 -27.80 3.87
C ALA A 528 -3.51 -26.96 4.36
N THR A 529 -3.68 -25.64 4.40
CA THR A 529 -2.68 -24.70 4.88
C THR A 529 -2.44 -24.83 6.40
N LEU A 530 -3.50 -24.98 7.20
CA LEU A 530 -3.40 -25.21 8.65
C LEU A 530 -2.75 -26.56 8.97
N LYS A 531 -3.10 -27.61 8.21
CA LYS A 531 -2.45 -28.92 8.32
C LYS A 531 -0.96 -28.83 8.00
N ARG A 532 -0.57 -28.11 6.95
CA ARG A 532 0.84 -27.87 6.63
C ARG A 532 1.56 -27.15 7.78
N LEU A 533 0.92 -26.13 8.39
CA LEU A 533 1.51 -25.41 9.51
C LEU A 533 1.79 -26.36 10.70
N ARG A 534 0.85 -27.26 11.00
CA ARG A 534 1.03 -28.36 11.97
C ARG A 534 2.15 -29.30 11.56
N ASP A 535 2.14 -29.80 10.32
CA ASP A 535 3.04 -30.85 9.81
C ASP A 535 4.52 -30.39 9.75
N ILE A 536 4.77 -29.07 9.73
CA ILE A 536 6.11 -28.49 9.86
C ILE A 536 6.68 -28.67 11.29
N GLY A 537 5.88 -29.15 12.25
CA GLY A 537 6.29 -29.39 13.63
C GLY A 537 5.77 -28.33 14.60
N ASN A 538 4.57 -27.81 14.35
CA ASN A 538 3.91 -26.83 15.22
C ASN A 538 2.62 -27.41 15.79
N SER A 539 2.14 -26.81 16.88
CA SER A 539 0.79 -27.05 17.40
C SER A 539 -0.14 -25.93 16.93
N VAL A 540 -1.36 -26.28 16.51
CA VAL A 540 -2.32 -25.31 15.98
C VAL A 540 -3.61 -25.44 16.76
N ILE A 541 -4.01 -24.39 17.46
CA ILE A 541 -5.32 -24.27 18.12
C ILE A 541 -6.16 -23.29 17.30
N VAL A 542 -7.36 -23.71 16.90
CA VAL A 542 -8.28 -22.91 16.11
C VAL A 542 -9.61 -22.81 16.85
N VAL A 543 -10.09 -21.59 17.06
CA VAL A 543 -11.49 -21.36 17.47
C VAL A 543 -12.34 -21.35 16.22
N GLU A 544 -13.27 -22.31 16.07
CA GLU A 544 -14.06 -22.46 14.85
C GLU A 544 -15.48 -22.98 15.09
N HIS A 545 -16.31 -22.72 14.09
CA HIS A 545 -17.71 -23.12 14.02
C HIS A 545 -18.05 -23.82 12.69
N ASP A 546 -17.14 -23.77 11.71
CA ASP A 546 -17.30 -24.44 10.43
C ASP A 546 -17.24 -25.97 10.57
N GLU A 547 -18.16 -26.65 9.88
CA GLU A 547 -18.31 -28.10 9.92
C GLU A 547 -17.05 -28.81 9.38
N ASP A 548 -16.53 -28.38 8.24
CA ASP A 548 -15.35 -29.00 7.63
C ASP A 548 -14.11 -28.84 8.54
N ALA A 549 -13.93 -27.67 9.16
CA ALA A 549 -12.84 -27.42 10.09
C ALA A 549 -12.91 -28.35 11.31
N ILE A 550 -14.10 -28.51 11.89
CA ILE A 550 -14.33 -29.38 13.04
C ILE A 550 -14.06 -30.85 12.69
N LEU A 551 -14.57 -31.33 11.55
CA LEU A 551 -14.42 -32.72 11.12
C LEU A 551 -12.97 -33.08 10.76
N HIS A 552 -12.18 -32.11 10.30
CA HIS A 552 -10.76 -32.32 9.96
C HIS A 552 -9.79 -32.11 11.13
N ALA A 553 -10.29 -31.74 12.31
CA ALA A 553 -9.47 -31.58 13.50
C ALA A 553 -8.89 -32.92 13.97
N ASP A 554 -7.65 -32.90 14.46
CA ASP A 554 -7.07 -34.07 15.14
C ASP A 554 -7.66 -34.23 16.55
N HIS A 555 -8.07 -33.12 17.17
CA HIS A 555 -8.69 -33.07 18.49
C HIS A 555 -9.69 -31.92 18.56
N LEU A 556 -10.80 -32.12 19.26
CA LEU A 556 -11.91 -31.19 19.38
C LEU A 556 -12.22 -30.95 20.86
N ILE A 557 -12.45 -29.69 21.22
CA ILE A 557 -12.85 -29.25 22.56
C ILE A 557 -14.17 -28.49 22.42
N ASP A 558 -15.26 -29.02 22.98
CA ASP A 558 -16.58 -28.40 22.93
C ASP A 558 -16.86 -27.62 24.23
N MET A 559 -16.98 -26.30 24.10
CA MET A 559 -17.21 -25.36 25.20
C MET A 559 -18.71 -25.07 25.37
N GLY A 560 -19.24 -25.26 26.57
CA GLY A 560 -20.69 -25.13 26.82
C GLY A 560 -21.11 -25.69 28.17
N PRO A 561 -22.42 -25.84 28.45
CA PRO A 561 -23.49 -25.96 27.47
C PRO A 561 -24.15 -24.64 27.05
N GLY A 562 -23.84 -23.52 27.71
CA GLY A 562 -24.46 -22.21 27.46
C GLY A 562 -23.47 -21.08 27.16
N ALA A 563 -23.97 -19.85 27.15
CA ALA A 563 -23.18 -18.62 27.00
C ALA A 563 -23.09 -17.84 28.32
N GLY A 564 -22.05 -17.01 28.48
CA GLY A 564 -21.85 -16.18 29.66
C GLY A 564 -21.72 -17.03 30.93
N ILE A 565 -22.49 -16.70 31.97
CA ILE A 565 -22.49 -17.44 33.25
C ILE A 565 -22.88 -18.93 33.10
N HIS A 566 -23.62 -19.28 32.02
CA HIS A 566 -24.05 -20.65 31.75
C HIS A 566 -23.04 -21.44 30.91
N GLY A 567 -22.03 -20.77 30.35
CA GLY A 567 -20.90 -21.40 29.68
C GLY A 567 -19.76 -21.73 30.64
N GLY A 568 -18.53 -21.67 30.12
CA GLY A 568 -17.30 -21.73 30.89
C GLY A 568 -16.90 -23.12 31.36
N ALA A 569 -17.54 -24.18 30.86
CA ALA A 569 -17.20 -25.57 31.13
C ALA A 569 -16.89 -26.32 29.82
N ILE A 570 -16.14 -27.41 29.94
CA ILE A 570 -15.87 -28.33 28.84
C ILE A 570 -16.95 -29.40 28.86
N VAL A 571 -17.73 -29.50 27.79
CA VAL A 571 -18.82 -30.48 27.67
C VAL A 571 -18.27 -31.81 27.19
N ALA A 572 -17.42 -31.76 26.16
CA ALA A 572 -16.78 -32.92 25.56
C ALA A 572 -15.39 -32.53 25.03
N GLN A 573 -14.46 -33.47 25.07
CA GLN A 573 -13.14 -33.36 24.43
C GLN A 573 -12.73 -34.72 23.87
N GLY A 574 -12.04 -34.75 22.73
CA GLY A 574 -11.66 -36.00 22.07
C GLY A 574 -11.43 -35.81 20.58
N THR A 575 -11.52 -36.89 19.82
CA THR A 575 -11.65 -36.84 18.36
C THR A 575 -13.02 -36.27 17.95
N PRO A 576 -13.18 -35.75 16.71
CA PRO A 576 -14.48 -35.31 16.22
C PRO A 576 -15.58 -36.38 16.38
N GLN A 577 -15.24 -37.66 16.14
CA GLN A 577 -16.16 -38.77 16.31
C GLN A 577 -16.61 -38.95 17.77
N GLU A 578 -15.68 -38.91 18.73
CA GLU A 578 -15.99 -39.04 20.16
C GLU A 578 -16.91 -37.90 20.66
N VAL A 579 -16.72 -36.68 20.13
CA VAL A 579 -17.60 -35.55 20.46
C VAL A 579 -18.98 -35.68 19.80
N MET A 580 -19.05 -36.21 18.56
CA MET A 580 -20.32 -36.52 17.89
C MET A 580 -21.14 -37.56 18.65
N ASP A 581 -20.46 -38.53 19.27
CA ASP A 581 -21.09 -39.59 20.08
C ASP A 581 -21.46 -39.11 21.50
N HIS A 582 -21.03 -37.91 21.91
CA HIS A 582 -21.31 -37.36 23.24
C HIS A 582 -22.72 -36.74 23.30
N PRO A 583 -23.66 -37.28 24.11
CA PRO A 583 -25.06 -36.87 24.08
C PRO A 583 -25.28 -35.42 24.53
N ASP A 584 -24.46 -34.92 25.46
CA ASP A 584 -24.58 -33.54 25.96
C ASP A 584 -23.92 -32.50 25.05
N SER A 585 -23.15 -32.92 24.04
CA SER A 585 -22.51 -31.99 23.11
C SER A 585 -23.56 -31.43 22.16
N LEU A 586 -23.86 -30.13 22.31
CA LEU A 586 -24.74 -29.44 21.37
C LEU A 586 -24.13 -29.47 19.96
N THR A 587 -22.81 -29.28 19.87
CA THR A 587 -22.08 -29.33 18.60
C THR A 587 -22.20 -30.72 17.97
N GLY A 588 -22.00 -31.79 18.74
CA GLY A 588 -22.20 -33.17 18.30
C GLY A 588 -23.62 -33.44 17.79
N GLN A 589 -24.64 -32.89 18.45
CA GLN A 589 -26.04 -33.00 17.98
C GLN A 589 -26.28 -32.32 16.62
N TYR A 590 -25.60 -31.23 16.31
CA TYR A 590 -25.69 -30.60 14.99
C TYR A 590 -24.92 -31.39 13.92
N LEU A 591 -23.71 -31.87 14.24
CA LEU A 591 -22.88 -32.66 13.32
C LEU A 591 -23.52 -34.02 12.96
N THR A 592 -24.22 -34.64 13.91
CA THR A 592 -24.94 -35.91 13.67
C THR A 592 -26.31 -35.72 13.02
N GLY A 593 -26.78 -34.47 12.87
CA GLY A 593 -28.09 -34.14 12.32
C GLY A 593 -29.27 -34.37 13.27
N VAL A 594 -29.02 -34.72 14.55
CA VAL A 594 -30.05 -34.75 15.60
C VAL A 594 -30.72 -33.39 15.73
N ARG A 595 -29.93 -32.32 15.60
CA ARG A 595 -30.42 -30.95 15.39
C ARG A 595 -29.99 -30.46 14.00
N SER A 596 -30.82 -29.63 13.40
CA SER A 596 -30.49 -28.94 12.14
C SER A 596 -31.16 -27.57 12.10
N ILE A 597 -30.72 -26.73 11.17
CA ILE A 597 -31.44 -25.49 10.83
C ILE A 597 -32.49 -25.86 9.78
N PRO A 598 -33.80 -25.81 10.11
CA PRO A 598 -34.84 -26.24 9.17
C PRO A 598 -34.92 -25.28 7.99
N GLN A 599 -35.02 -25.82 6.78
CA GLN A 599 -35.32 -25.01 5.60
C GLN A 599 -36.78 -24.54 5.66
N PRO A 600 -37.08 -23.26 5.46
CA PRO A 600 -38.46 -22.77 5.44
C PRO A 600 -39.29 -23.47 4.35
N ALA A 601 -40.43 -24.05 4.73
CA ALA A 601 -41.34 -24.71 3.79
C ALA A 601 -41.90 -23.75 2.74
N THR A 602 -42.07 -22.48 3.11
CA THR A 602 -42.50 -21.40 2.21
C THR A 602 -41.53 -20.21 2.31
N ARG A 603 -41.20 -19.61 1.17
CA ARG A 603 -40.36 -18.41 1.09
C ARG A 603 -41.23 -17.17 0.92
N ARG A 604 -40.78 -16.02 1.46
CA ARG A 604 -41.49 -14.75 1.33
C ARG A 604 -41.51 -14.31 -0.13
N SER A 605 -42.70 -13.96 -0.65
CA SER A 605 -42.86 -13.43 -2.02
C SER A 605 -42.32 -12.01 -2.20
N GLY A 606 -42.02 -11.31 -1.10
CA GLY A 606 -41.62 -9.91 -1.11
C GLY A 606 -42.80 -8.94 -1.24
N SER A 607 -42.50 -7.64 -1.22
CA SER A 607 -43.51 -6.58 -1.30
C SER A 607 -43.86 -6.15 -2.73
N GLY A 608 -43.23 -6.77 -3.74
CA GLY A 608 -43.30 -6.35 -5.15
C GLY A 608 -42.49 -5.08 -5.47
N LYS A 609 -41.89 -4.45 -4.46
CA LYS A 609 -41.03 -3.26 -4.61
C LYS A 609 -39.57 -3.68 -4.71
N ILE A 610 -38.78 -2.90 -5.45
CA ILE A 610 -37.37 -3.18 -5.74
C ILE A 610 -36.54 -1.96 -5.40
N LEU A 611 -35.37 -2.20 -4.82
CA LEU A 611 -34.29 -1.25 -4.72
C LEU A 611 -33.21 -1.62 -5.73
N GLY A 612 -32.96 -0.77 -6.70
CA GLY A 612 -32.04 -1.03 -7.81
C GLY A 612 -30.80 -0.14 -7.77
N ILE A 613 -29.65 -0.70 -8.16
CA ILE A 613 -28.43 0.03 -8.50
C ILE A 613 -28.23 -0.10 -10.01
N ARG A 614 -27.86 0.99 -10.68
CA ARG A 614 -27.56 0.98 -12.11
C ARG A 614 -26.13 1.44 -12.40
N GLY A 615 -25.46 0.72 -13.29
CA GLY A 615 -24.13 1.04 -13.79
C GLY A 615 -23.04 1.09 -12.73
N ALA A 616 -23.07 0.22 -11.72
CA ALA A 616 -22.05 0.25 -10.66
C ALA A 616 -20.66 -0.11 -11.19
N ARG A 617 -19.69 0.78 -10.97
CA ARG A 617 -18.30 0.72 -11.46
C ARG A 617 -17.25 0.86 -10.35
N CYS A 618 -17.67 0.85 -9.09
CA CYS A 618 -16.76 0.93 -7.96
C CYS A 618 -15.76 -0.26 -7.92
N ASN A 619 -14.47 0.05 -7.78
CA ASN A 619 -13.38 -0.93 -7.69
C ASN A 619 -13.35 -1.90 -8.89
N ASN A 620 -13.72 -3.17 -8.66
CA ASN A 620 -13.71 -4.24 -9.66
C ASN A 620 -15.09 -4.52 -10.28
N LEU A 621 -16.11 -3.72 -9.94
CA LEU A 621 -17.43 -3.83 -10.56
C LEU A 621 -17.37 -3.38 -12.03
N LYS A 622 -17.98 -4.16 -12.92
CA LYS A 622 -17.96 -3.95 -14.36
C LYS A 622 -19.31 -3.46 -14.87
N ASN A 623 -19.65 -2.21 -14.57
CA ASN A 623 -20.92 -1.58 -14.95
C ASN A 623 -22.15 -2.47 -14.58
N VAL A 624 -22.23 -2.84 -13.31
CA VAL A 624 -23.18 -3.83 -12.80
C VAL A 624 -24.52 -3.18 -12.49
N ASP A 625 -25.59 -3.76 -13.02
CA ASP A 625 -26.97 -3.49 -12.61
C ASP A 625 -27.42 -4.57 -11.63
N ALA A 626 -28.04 -4.17 -10.51
CA ALA A 626 -28.53 -5.10 -9.50
C ALA A 626 -29.88 -4.64 -8.94
N ASP A 627 -30.79 -5.60 -8.77
CA ASP A 627 -32.13 -5.39 -8.21
C ASP A 627 -32.29 -6.17 -6.90
N ILE A 628 -32.66 -5.48 -5.84
CA ILE A 628 -32.84 -6.03 -4.49
C ILE A 628 -34.33 -6.00 -4.14
N PRO A 629 -35.00 -7.16 -4.01
CA PRO A 629 -36.41 -7.21 -3.68
C PRO A 629 -36.65 -6.80 -2.23
N LEU A 630 -37.52 -5.82 -2.01
CA LEU A 630 -37.89 -5.34 -0.68
C LEU A 630 -38.87 -6.29 0.02
N GLY A 631 -38.82 -6.32 1.35
CA GLY A 631 -39.65 -7.22 2.17
C GLY A 631 -39.23 -8.70 2.11
N THR A 632 -38.00 -8.98 1.68
CA THR A 632 -37.41 -10.33 1.65
C THR A 632 -36.14 -10.40 2.48
N PHE A 633 -35.67 -11.62 2.78
CA PHE A 633 -34.36 -11.85 3.38
C PHE A 633 -33.36 -12.11 2.25
N THR A 634 -32.69 -11.05 1.78
CA THR A 634 -31.78 -11.12 0.63
C THR A 634 -30.35 -11.40 1.09
N CYS A 635 -29.77 -12.51 0.62
CA CYS A 635 -28.36 -12.84 0.84
C CYS A 635 -27.54 -12.53 -0.41
N VAL A 636 -26.53 -11.66 -0.27
CA VAL A 636 -25.57 -11.38 -1.35
C VAL A 636 -24.38 -12.32 -1.19
N THR A 637 -24.27 -13.29 -2.10
CA THR A 637 -23.25 -14.35 -2.06
C THR A 637 -22.21 -14.20 -3.18
N GLY A 638 -21.13 -14.97 -3.10
CA GLY A 638 -20.03 -14.98 -4.06
C GLY A 638 -18.67 -15.13 -3.37
N VAL A 639 -17.63 -15.41 -4.16
CA VAL A 639 -16.25 -15.59 -3.68
C VAL A 639 -15.65 -14.31 -3.08
N SER A 640 -14.60 -14.44 -2.28
CA SER A 640 -13.84 -13.30 -1.76
C SER A 640 -13.18 -12.54 -2.92
N GLY A 641 -13.22 -11.21 -2.86
CA GLY A 641 -12.87 -10.36 -4.00
C GLY A 641 -13.94 -10.23 -5.08
N GLY A 642 -15.09 -10.92 -5.01
CA GLY A 642 -16.16 -10.85 -6.01
C GLY A 642 -16.93 -9.52 -6.10
N GLY A 643 -16.54 -8.48 -5.35
CA GLY A 643 -17.18 -7.16 -5.41
C GLY A 643 -18.41 -6.99 -4.51
N LYS A 644 -18.71 -7.96 -3.61
CA LYS A 644 -19.86 -7.89 -2.69
C LYS A 644 -19.90 -6.61 -1.85
N SER A 645 -18.78 -6.30 -1.18
CA SER A 645 -18.65 -5.08 -0.36
C SER A 645 -18.65 -3.82 -1.22
N SER A 646 -18.04 -3.86 -2.42
CA SER A 646 -18.10 -2.74 -3.37
C SER A 646 -19.55 -2.42 -3.75
N LEU A 647 -20.37 -3.44 -4.02
CA LEU A 647 -21.76 -3.25 -4.44
C LEU A 647 -22.65 -2.79 -3.27
N ILE A 648 -22.57 -3.48 -2.13
CA ILE A 648 -23.53 -3.28 -1.02
C ILE A 648 -23.09 -2.21 -0.05
N ILE A 649 -21.80 -2.15 0.31
CA ILE A 649 -21.32 -1.18 1.30
C ILE A 649 -20.90 0.10 0.57
N GLU A 650 -19.96 0.01 -0.36
CA GLU A 650 -19.36 1.19 -0.98
C GLU A 650 -20.31 1.92 -1.93
N THR A 651 -21.17 1.21 -2.66
CA THR A 651 -22.14 1.83 -3.58
C THR A 651 -23.51 2.00 -2.93
N LEU A 652 -24.20 0.91 -2.56
CA LEU A 652 -25.59 0.99 -2.09
C LEU A 652 -25.74 1.70 -0.75
N TYR A 653 -25.07 1.22 0.30
CA TYR A 653 -25.21 1.77 1.64
C TYR A 653 -24.78 3.22 1.69
N LYS A 654 -23.59 3.56 1.15
CA LYS A 654 -23.12 4.96 1.10
C LYS A 654 -24.04 5.85 0.26
N GLY A 655 -24.56 5.34 -0.85
CA GLY A 655 -25.53 6.04 -1.68
C GLY A 655 -26.81 6.37 -0.91
N LEU A 656 -27.39 5.37 -0.25
CA LEU A 656 -28.60 5.53 0.57
C LEU A 656 -28.34 6.42 1.78
N ALA A 657 -27.21 6.25 2.47
CA ALA A 657 -26.85 7.06 3.63
C ALA A 657 -26.71 8.55 3.25
N LYS A 658 -26.13 8.82 2.07
CA LYS A 658 -26.06 10.19 1.51
C LYS A 658 -27.45 10.76 1.21
N GLN A 659 -28.35 9.97 0.61
CA GLN A 659 -29.68 10.43 0.20
C GLN A 659 -30.68 10.54 1.36
N LEU A 660 -30.69 9.59 2.30
CA LEU A 660 -31.67 9.48 3.39
C LEU A 660 -31.21 10.19 4.67
N HIS A 661 -29.95 10.00 5.06
CA HIS A 661 -29.40 10.53 6.32
C HIS A 661 -28.54 11.78 6.13
N GLY A 662 -28.29 12.21 4.89
CA GLY A 662 -27.36 13.30 4.61
C GLY A 662 -25.93 12.96 5.02
N ALA A 663 -25.57 11.68 5.05
CA ALA A 663 -24.21 11.24 5.35
C ALA A 663 -23.23 11.84 4.34
N ARG A 664 -22.03 12.17 4.82
CA ARG A 664 -20.99 12.86 4.06
C ARG A 664 -19.98 11.88 3.49
N GLU A 665 -20.47 10.78 2.93
CA GLU A 665 -19.63 9.75 2.32
C GLU A 665 -19.85 9.73 0.80
N HIS A 666 -18.78 9.41 0.07
CA HIS A 666 -18.88 9.18 -1.37
C HIS A 666 -19.30 7.75 -1.63
N ALA A 667 -20.47 7.62 -2.25
CA ALA A 667 -20.85 6.38 -2.88
C ALA A 667 -19.88 6.06 -4.03
N GLY A 668 -19.51 4.79 -4.16
CA GLY A 668 -18.71 4.31 -5.28
C GLY A 668 -19.40 4.62 -6.62
N ASP A 669 -18.62 4.81 -7.68
CA ASP A 669 -19.12 5.21 -9.01
C ASP A 669 -20.28 4.32 -9.50
N HIS A 670 -21.39 4.97 -9.88
CA HIS A 670 -22.62 4.36 -10.38
C HIS A 670 -23.46 5.43 -11.11
N ASP A 671 -24.40 5.00 -11.95
CA ASP A 671 -25.24 5.92 -12.73
C ASP A 671 -26.41 6.47 -11.91
N CYS A 672 -27.19 5.59 -11.28
CA CYS A 672 -28.29 5.98 -10.41
C CYS A 672 -28.73 4.84 -9.48
N MET A 673 -29.56 5.19 -8.49
CA MET A 673 -30.32 4.25 -7.66
C MET A 673 -31.81 4.44 -7.89
N VAL A 674 -32.56 3.34 -7.94
CA VAL A 674 -33.99 3.31 -8.24
C VAL A 674 -34.74 2.69 -7.06
N GLY A 675 -35.95 3.18 -6.77
CA GLY A 675 -36.78 2.64 -5.68
C GLY A 675 -36.34 3.09 -4.29
N VAL A 676 -35.56 4.16 -4.20
CA VAL A 676 -35.14 4.77 -2.92
C VAL A 676 -36.35 5.35 -2.18
N GLU A 677 -37.37 5.81 -2.90
CA GLU A 677 -38.65 6.29 -2.37
C GLU A 677 -39.45 5.20 -1.63
N HIS A 678 -39.06 3.94 -1.73
CA HIS A 678 -39.68 2.83 -1.02
C HIS A 678 -39.01 2.53 0.33
N ILE A 679 -37.96 3.27 0.69
CA ILE A 679 -37.16 3.07 1.90
C ILE A 679 -37.34 4.28 2.82
N ASP A 680 -37.68 4.01 4.07
CA ASP A 680 -37.81 5.05 5.11
C ASP A 680 -36.46 5.32 5.79
N LYS A 681 -36.37 6.47 6.48
CA LYS A 681 -35.21 6.88 7.26
C LYS A 681 -35.01 6.05 8.53
#